data_AF-A0A2E0X6V1-F1
#
_entry.id   AF-A0A2E0X6V1-F1
#
_cell.length_a   1.000
_cell.length_b   1.000
_cell.length_c   1.000
_cell.angle_alpha   90.00
_cell.angle_beta   90.00
_cell.angle_gamma   90.00
#
_symmetry.space_group_name_H-M   'P 1'
#
loop_
_entity.id
_entity.type
_entity.pdbx_description
1 polymer ?
#
loop_
_entity_poly.entity_id
_entity_poly.type
_entity_poly.pdbx_seq_one_letter_code
_entity_poly.pdbx_strand_id
1 'polypeptide(L)'
;MRKSSQRKSNLQGRIESLEERVVMSADPLADLLGGAIEHHSFDDGPELVHHATDSTGSLSAPDALPPLSQHIEDQTPDFWITEEDRALLEDQLDEIEQMLSSAHQLTGWNSVQTNYGFDGTGQTVAVIDSGIAYDHYALGGGYGSNYRVVGGWDFTGENDADPYDDGTAGKHGSHVTGIIGSSDSTHHGVASGVDFVGLRVFDDAGAGYFSWVENALRWIHDNRNAFDNPITTVNLSLGVSSWNSESIPSWANLEDEFAQLEADGIFIAVSAGNSFTSYNTTGLSYPAASPYVVPVMSVDDSGALSYFSQRSTRAIAGPGRSITSTVPDYAGNNDGLANDFRTMSGTSMASPYVAGSSVLIREAMELVGMTGITQDTIYDHMMATADSFVDSATGATFQRLNLQNAIDALMPADDFGSSMVDAYNMGSLSAGTMSGMISTLSDVDYFTFTAASTGTATFATTSTTHNMAAQWTAYNGQGVSVLAGGGASASFAVVAGQSYTVGLSSSDGLGNYSFDASIAADSSPAPEDWGVVTFNQHADQSVAGENWYRVSASQTGYFTALADFSAGGAVTLEIYDTQQNLISAGNVAGTTARVDVDAAAGQSFLLRIQGTSGDVDVTLANLVVHAGTTVTVAGAAGDDEVTFSAGSSFYLTVNGIGYGFSTSEASEFQLRGGEGANSVTLYGAATDDIAIMLAGNTDLTGANYAVSAVGFGTATVHGGGGNDRAYLFDTAGDDEFVGTSDIRRMEGAGYQNTVQAFDRVDAYATAGGNDQAYLYDTAGNDQFFGKSEFSWMQGAGYLNFVKSFDRVEAYSTAGGSDRAYLYDSAGDDTFVGRSDSSWLEGGNFFNYAEGFDRVDAYATAGGYDQARMYDSAGNDQFYGKSEFSWMQGSGYLTFAQGFTRVDGYSTAGGNDRAYLFDTAGDDYFVYYGESDYGRMNSTYARGFSRLDAIATAGGLDRAILYDSAGDDRFYSKSEFSWIQGAGYLAFTQGFDQVEGNAAVGGNDRAFMYDTAGDDLFYGTSDLSRMQGAGYVNYARNFDRVDGYATAGGNDRAYLYDTAGDDRFYGKSEFSWMQGSGYLLFAQGFDRVDGYALAGGADRAFFYDTAGDDQFYGKSDFSWMQGAGYLNFAQGFDRVDAYATSGGNDTALLWDTVGNDQFFGKSDFSWMQGSGFLNFAQGFDLVEATFSSGNDSATLFDVAAADTLSGSGSAASLDRAVGGDANVDGMDNLTAISRSGETSSHSVGATDYAFATVGSWS
;
A
#
# COMPACT_ATOMS: atom_id res chain seq x y z
N MET A 1 45.04 23.00 26.60
CA MET A 1 45.93 23.65 27.60
C MET A 1 45.11 24.02 28.83
N ARG A 2 45.49 23.43 29.98
CA ARG A 2 45.25 23.76 31.42
C ARG A 2 44.22 24.85 31.76
N LYS A 3 43.20 24.61 32.61
CA LYS A 3 43.22 24.19 34.04
C LYS A 3 41.84 23.59 34.44
N SER A 4 41.77 22.31 34.85
CA SER A 4 41.72 21.76 36.24
C SER A 4 40.41 22.07 37.00
N SER A 5 39.48 21.15 37.28
CA SER A 5 39.53 19.85 37.98
C SER A 5 39.97 19.92 39.45
N GLN A 6 39.10 19.49 40.39
CA GLN A 6 39.37 18.53 41.48
C GLN A 6 38.31 18.53 42.63
N ARG A 7 38.05 17.29 43.13
CA ARG A 7 37.58 16.83 44.48
C ARG A 7 36.10 16.47 44.72
N LYS A 8 35.84 15.16 44.53
CA LYS A 8 35.17 14.16 45.41
C LYS A 8 34.54 14.62 46.75
N SER A 9 33.31 14.15 47.02
CA SER A 9 32.91 13.17 48.09
C SER A 9 31.39 13.29 48.40
N ASN A 10 30.52 12.34 48.04
CA ASN A 10 30.15 11.08 48.73
C ASN A 10 28.99 11.20 49.77
N LEU A 11 27.89 10.52 49.43
CA LEU A 11 26.91 9.73 50.21
C LEU A 11 26.18 10.30 51.46
N GLN A 12 24.84 10.26 51.45
CA GLN A 12 23.90 9.52 52.38
C GLN A 12 22.45 10.03 52.12
N GLY A 13 21.36 9.27 51.90
CA GLY A 13 21.02 7.83 51.88
C GLY A 13 19.86 7.55 50.87
N ARG A 14 19.78 6.37 50.23
CA ARG A 14 19.28 5.03 50.70
C ARG A 14 17.81 5.08 51.12
N ILE A 15 16.85 4.53 50.37
CA ILE A 15 16.56 3.08 50.11
C ILE A 15 16.34 2.30 51.40
N GLU A 16 15.10 1.83 51.59
CA GLU A 16 14.61 0.62 52.29
C GLU A 16 13.07 0.76 52.31
N SER A 17 12.25 -0.17 51.80
CA SER A 17 12.14 -1.60 52.11
C SER A 17 11.42 -2.30 50.93
N LEU A 18 11.74 -3.49 50.41
CA LEU A 18 12.34 -4.69 50.99
C LEU A 18 13.12 -5.44 49.89
N GLU A 19 14.29 -5.90 50.32
CA GLU A 19 15.14 -6.94 49.75
C GLU A 19 14.38 -8.31 49.76
N GLU A 20 14.73 -9.38 49.06
CA GLU A 20 16.04 -10.03 48.97
C GLU A 20 16.11 -11.05 47.78
N ARG A 21 17.25 -10.99 47.06
CA ARG A 21 18.21 -12.08 46.75
C ARG A 21 17.83 -13.28 45.85
N VAL A 22 18.42 -13.27 44.65
CA VAL A 22 19.60 -14.06 44.21
C VAL A 22 19.61 -15.58 44.53
N VAL A 23 19.60 -16.36 43.42
CA VAL A 23 20.33 -17.61 43.10
C VAL A 23 19.63 -18.98 43.23
N MET A 24 19.61 -19.64 42.05
CA MET A 24 19.60 -21.07 41.73
C MET A 24 18.36 -21.92 42.06
N SER A 25 17.76 -22.44 40.98
CA SER A 25 17.72 -23.86 40.62
C SER A 25 16.31 -24.39 40.31
N ALA A 26 16.27 -25.11 39.18
CA ALA A 26 15.36 -26.19 38.83
C ALA A 26 13.86 -25.91 38.79
N ASP A 27 13.34 -25.98 37.56
CA ASP A 27 12.03 -26.51 37.18
C ASP A 27 11.65 -27.77 38.01
N PRO A 28 10.35 -27.98 38.35
CA PRO A 28 9.48 -28.68 37.41
C PRO A 28 7.99 -28.24 37.39
N LEU A 29 7.45 -28.18 36.17
CA LEU A 29 6.10 -28.60 35.71
C LEU A 29 4.81 -27.93 36.23
N ALA A 30 4.14 -27.29 35.26
CA ALA A 30 2.84 -27.67 34.68
C ALA A 30 1.51 -27.10 35.25
N ASP A 31 0.76 -26.58 34.28
CA ASP A 31 -0.70 -26.59 34.14
C ASP A 31 -1.49 -25.42 34.75
N LEU A 32 -1.91 -24.45 33.91
CA LEU A 32 -3.34 -24.17 33.65
C LEU A 32 -3.51 -23.05 32.59
N LEU A 33 -4.17 -23.42 31.48
CA LEU A 33 -4.64 -22.63 30.31
C LEU A 33 -3.68 -22.50 29.12
N GLY A 34 -3.51 -23.62 28.41
CA GLY A 34 -3.20 -23.64 26.98
C GLY A 34 -4.44 -23.37 26.13
N GLY A 35 -4.25 -22.64 25.02
CA GLY A 35 -5.20 -22.55 23.92
C GLY A 35 -4.63 -23.33 22.75
N ALA A 36 -5.20 -24.51 22.51
CA ALA A 36 -5.02 -25.29 21.29
C ALA A 36 -6.27 -25.10 20.42
N ILE A 37 -6.09 -25.27 19.11
CA ILE A 37 -7.09 -25.18 18.04
C ILE A 37 -8.34 -26.04 18.37
N GLU A 38 -9.52 -25.42 18.26
CA GLU A 38 -10.82 -26.05 18.54
C GLU A 38 -11.37 -26.78 17.31
N HIS A 39 -11.92 -27.99 17.52
CA HIS A 39 -12.76 -28.72 16.57
C HIS A 39 -14.19 -28.80 17.13
N HIS A 40 -15.20 -28.41 16.36
CA HIS A 40 -16.60 -28.63 16.70
C HIS A 40 -17.08 -29.99 16.17
N SER A 41 -17.24 -30.99 17.03
CA SER A 41 -17.94 -32.24 16.66
C SER A 41 -19.45 -32.08 16.89
N PHE A 42 -20.27 -32.44 15.90
CA PHE A 42 -21.68 -32.77 16.10
C PHE A 42 -22.00 -34.20 15.65
N ASP A 43 -22.65 -34.92 16.56
CA ASP A 43 -23.20 -36.26 16.48
C ASP A 43 -24.72 -36.13 16.19
N ASP A 44 -25.20 -36.70 15.08
CA ASP A 44 -26.50 -37.38 14.91
C ASP A 44 -26.87 -37.49 13.40
N GLY A 45 -27.17 -38.71 12.93
CA GLY A 45 -27.83 -38.96 11.63
C GLY A 45 -29.31 -38.55 11.63
N PRO A 46 -30.09 -38.67 10.51
CA PRO A 46 -30.27 -39.96 9.82
C PRO A 46 -30.63 -39.94 8.29
N GLU A 47 -30.59 -41.16 7.73
CA GLU A 47 -31.41 -41.79 6.67
C GLU A 47 -31.18 -41.56 5.14
N LEU A 48 -30.91 -42.72 4.52
CA LEU A 48 -30.80 -43.08 3.10
C LEU A 48 -32.11 -42.91 2.29
N VAL A 49 -31.99 -42.49 1.02
CA VAL A 49 -32.88 -42.96 -0.07
C VAL A 49 -32.12 -43.13 -1.40
N HIS A 50 -32.11 -44.37 -1.90
CA HIS A 50 -31.73 -44.82 -3.25
C HIS A 50 -32.49 -44.12 -4.39
N HIS A 51 -31.84 -43.87 -5.53
CA HIS A 51 -32.30 -44.41 -6.83
C HIS A 51 -31.26 -44.33 -7.97
N ALA A 52 -31.24 -45.39 -8.78
CA ALA A 52 -30.24 -45.78 -9.78
C ALA A 52 -30.51 -45.29 -11.23
N THR A 53 -29.46 -45.41 -12.06
CA THR A 53 -29.40 -45.59 -13.55
C THR A 53 -29.84 -44.39 -14.42
N ASP A 54 -29.20 -44.03 -15.55
CA ASP A 54 -28.65 -44.86 -16.62
C ASP A 54 -27.71 -44.05 -17.55
N SER A 55 -26.90 -44.80 -18.30
CA SER A 55 -25.86 -44.41 -19.25
C SER A 55 -26.35 -43.93 -20.63
N THR A 56 -25.59 -43.03 -21.29
CA THR A 56 -25.16 -43.09 -22.72
C THR A 56 -24.24 -41.91 -23.06
N GLY A 57 -23.02 -42.16 -23.55
CA GLY A 57 -21.99 -41.13 -23.77
C GLY A 57 -21.85 -40.56 -25.19
N SER A 58 -21.02 -39.52 -25.28
CA SER A 58 -20.07 -39.23 -26.37
C SER A 58 -19.18 -38.06 -25.93
N LEU A 59 -17.86 -38.23 -26.07
CA LEU A 59 -16.76 -37.40 -25.56
C LEU A 59 -16.65 -36.01 -26.23
N SER A 60 -16.50 -34.95 -25.44
CA SER A 60 -15.85 -33.67 -25.81
C SER A 60 -15.64 -32.75 -24.60
N ALA A 61 -14.37 -32.44 -24.26
CA ALA A 61 -13.86 -31.57 -23.19
C ALA A 61 -14.19 -32.03 -21.74
N PRO A 62 -13.37 -31.73 -20.71
CA PRO A 62 -13.71 -32.09 -19.34
C PRO A 62 -14.98 -31.31 -18.95
N ASP A 63 -16.11 -32.01 -18.96
CA ASP A 63 -17.42 -31.49 -18.58
C ASP A 63 -17.34 -31.03 -17.12
N ALA A 64 -17.84 -29.81 -16.87
CA ALA A 64 -17.99 -29.23 -15.54
C ALA A 64 -18.61 -30.26 -14.58
N LEU A 65 -18.01 -30.37 -13.38
CA LEU A 65 -18.54 -31.16 -12.28
C LEU A 65 -20.05 -30.89 -12.13
N PRO A 66 -20.89 -31.91 -11.88
CA PRO A 66 -22.30 -31.68 -11.60
C PRO A 66 -22.41 -30.67 -10.44
N PRO A 67 -23.35 -29.70 -10.49
CA PRO A 67 -23.43 -28.63 -9.51
C PRO A 67 -23.55 -29.23 -8.11
N LEU A 68 -22.59 -28.89 -7.24
CA LEU A 68 -22.68 -29.11 -5.80
C LEU A 68 -23.98 -28.42 -5.32
N SER A 69 -25.02 -29.22 -5.13
CA SER A 69 -26.29 -28.72 -4.65
C SER A 69 -26.14 -28.26 -3.20
N GLN A 70 -26.10 -26.93 -3.01
CA GLN A 70 -26.44 -26.18 -1.78
C GLN A 70 -26.18 -26.93 -0.46
N HIS A 71 -24.95 -26.81 0.04
CA HIS A 71 -24.66 -26.98 1.47
C HIS A 71 -23.46 -26.11 1.92
N ILE A 72 -23.53 -24.82 1.63
CA ILE A 72 -22.63 -23.81 2.25
C ILE A 72 -23.52 -22.75 2.91
N GLU A 73 -24.32 -23.18 3.88
CA GLU A 73 -24.83 -22.28 4.93
C GLU A 73 -24.57 -23.02 6.24
N ASP A 74 -23.70 -22.46 7.09
CA ASP A 74 -23.46 -22.80 8.51
C ASP A 74 -22.50 -23.96 8.88
N GLN A 75 -21.47 -24.29 8.08
CA GLN A 75 -20.39 -25.21 8.51
C GLN A 75 -19.15 -24.43 8.97
N THR A 76 -18.58 -24.78 10.12
CA THR A 76 -17.24 -24.34 10.53
C THR A 76 -16.20 -25.13 9.73
N PRO A 77 -15.16 -24.51 9.16
CA PRO A 77 -14.11 -25.23 8.44
C PRO A 77 -13.45 -26.32 9.29
N ASP A 78 -13.12 -27.44 8.65
CA ASP A 78 -12.54 -28.61 9.32
C ASP A 78 -11.08 -28.34 9.76
N PHE A 79 -10.36 -27.52 8.98
CA PHE A 79 -9.00 -27.09 9.25
C PHE A 79 -8.71 -25.74 8.56
N TRP A 80 -7.65 -25.08 9.02
CA TRP A 80 -7.29 -23.71 8.61
C TRP A 80 -5.77 -23.59 8.44
N ILE A 81 -5.34 -22.70 7.55
CA ILE A 81 -3.99 -22.13 7.56
C ILE A 81 -3.95 -21.09 8.69
N THR A 82 -3.34 -21.44 9.83
CA THR A 82 -3.42 -20.60 11.04
C THR A 82 -2.44 -19.43 11.03
N GLU A 83 -2.66 -18.44 11.90
CA GLU A 83 -1.71 -17.33 12.07
C GLU A 83 -0.40 -17.75 12.76
N GLU A 84 -0.39 -18.86 13.51
CA GLU A 84 0.84 -19.50 14.01
C GLU A 84 1.61 -20.20 12.88
N ASP A 85 0.92 -20.84 11.94
CA ASP A 85 1.55 -21.35 10.71
C ASP A 85 2.05 -20.19 9.84
N ARG A 86 1.34 -19.05 9.80
CA ARG A 86 1.83 -17.79 9.18
C ARG A 86 2.99 -17.14 9.93
N ALA A 87 3.18 -17.42 11.23
CA ALA A 87 4.27 -16.89 12.05
C ALA A 87 5.53 -17.76 11.98
N LEU A 88 5.41 -19.09 11.81
CA LEU A 88 6.53 -19.98 11.45
C LEU A 88 7.10 -19.68 10.04
N LEU A 89 6.36 -18.88 9.28
CA LEU A 89 6.70 -18.31 7.97
C LEU A 89 7.55 -17.01 8.07
N GLU A 90 7.68 -16.42 9.26
CA GLU A 90 8.46 -15.20 9.51
C GLU A 90 9.34 -15.37 10.76
N ASP A 91 10.27 -16.33 10.76
CA ASP A 91 11.25 -16.43 11.85
C ASP A 91 12.32 -15.33 11.69
N GLN A 92 12.10 -14.24 12.42
CA GLN A 92 12.96 -13.06 12.45
C GLN A 92 14.28 -13.33 13.17
N LEU A 93 15.38 -12.99 12.48
CA LEU A 93 16.70 -12.62 13.01
C LEU A 93 17.50 -13.72 13.74
N ASP A 94 18.40 -14.38 12.98
CA ASP A 94 19.73 -14.94 13.36
C ASP A 94 20.05 -16.38 12.91
N GLU A 95 19.28 -17.01 12.01
CA GLU A 95 19.68 -18.30 11.42
C GLU A 95 19.75 -18.21 9.88
N ILE A 96 20.86 -18.69 9.33
CA ILE A 96 21.19 -18.66 7.89
C ILE A 96 20.05 -19.32 7.11
N GLU A 97 19.52 -18.61 6.11
CA GLU A 97 18.51 -19.15 5.18
C GLU A 97 19.00 -20.48 4.61
N GLN A 98 18.20 -21.54 4.69
CA GLN A 98 18.51 -22.80 4.03
C GLN A 98 17.99 -22.73 2.60
N MET A 99 18.82 -22.23 1.69
CA MET A 99 18.53 -22.32 0.27
C MET A 99 18.33 -23.80 -0.13
N LEU A 100 17.51 -24.05 -1.16
CA LEU A 100 17.34 -25.40 -1.74
C LEU A 100 18.69 -26.06 -2.06
N SER A 101 19.73 -25.28 -2.38
CA SER A 101 21.11 -25.76 -2.54
C SER A 101 21.69 -26.48 -1.30
N SER A 102 21.44 -25.99 -0.09
CA SER A 102 21.86 -26.64 1.16
C SER A 102 21.04 -27.90 1.44
N ALA A 103 19.73 -27.89 1.13
CA ALA A 103 18.88 -29.08 1.18
C ALA A 103 19.37 -30.16 0.19
N HIS A 104 19.70 -29.77 -1.04
CA HIS A 104 20.30 -30.64 -2.06
C HIS A 104 21.65 -31.22 -1.64
N GLN A 105 22.46 -30.45 -0.93
CA GLN A 105 23.71 -30.95 -0.37
C GLN A 105 23.47 -32.03 0.70
N LEU A 106 22.47 -31.83 1.57
CA LEU A 106 22.16 -32.77 2.66
C LEU A 106 21.68 -34.14 2.14
N THR A 107 20.90 -34.17 1.06
CA THR A 107 20.30 -35.39 0.50
C THR A 107 21.14 -36.05 -0.59
N GLY A 108 22.20 -35.37 -1.06
CA GLY A 108 23.04 -35.84 -2.17
C GLY A 108 22.45 -35.59 -3.56
N TRP A 109 21.41 -34.75 -3.67
CA TRP A 109 20.76 -34.42 -4.94
C TRP A 109 21.73 -33.90 -6.00
N ASN A 110 22.70 -33.05 -5.64
CA ASN A 110 23.71 -32.54 -6.58
C ASN A 110 24.50 -33.67 -7.25
N SER A 111 24.77 -34.76 -6.53
CA SER A 111 25.44 -35.94 -7.09
C SER A 111 24.53 -36.71 -8.02
N VAL A 112 23.22 -36.79 -7.73
CA VAL A 112 22.25 -37.39 -8.65
C VAL A 112 22.18 -36.62 -9.96
N GLN A 113 22.08 -35.30 -9.92
CA GLN A 113 22.10 -34.46 -11.12
C GLN A 113 23.41 -34.61 -11.91
N THR A 114 24.56 -34.53 -11.23
CA THR A 114 25.87 -34.61 -11.89
C THR A 114 26.13 -35.97 -12.53
N ASN A 115 25.72 -37.06 -11.87
CA ASN A 115 26.03 -38.41 -12.31
C ASN A 115 24.98 -38.97 -13.27
N TYR A 116 23.70 -38.60 -13.11
CA TYR A 116 22.60 -39.26 -13.83
C TYR A 116 21.70 -38.30 -14.60
N GLY A 117 21.57 -37.04 -14.18
CA GLY A 117 20.75 -36.04 -14.88
C GLY A 117 19.24 -36.27 -14.81
N PHE A 118 18.76 -37.08 -13.86
CA PHE A 118 17.33 -37.31 -13.66
C PHE A 118 16.62 -36.03 -13.21
N ASP A 119 15.55 -35.66 -13.89
CA ASP A 119 14.78 -34.46 -13.61
C ASP A 119 13.28 -34.73 -13.41
N GLY A 120 12.83 -35.98 -13.56
CA GLY A 120 11.44 -36.39 -13.40
C GLY A 120 10.58 -36.23 -14.66
N THR A 121 11.18 -35.92 -15.82
CA THR A 121 10.47 -35.82 -17.11
C THR A 121 9.62 -37.06 -17.38
N GLY A 122 8.42 -36.85 -17.92
CA GLY A 122 7.48 -37.93 -18.23
C GLY A 122 6.48 -38.24 -17.12
N GLN A 123 6.47 -37.44 -16.06
CA GLN A 123 5.62 -37.64 -14.88
C GLN A 123 4.91 -36.34 -14.50
N THR A 124 3.71 -36.47 -13.91
CA THR A 124 2.94 -35.35 -13.37
C THR A 124 2.79 -35.48 -11.86
N VAL A 125 3.01 -34.38 -11.13
CA VAL A 125 2.79 -34.29 -9.69
C VAL A 125 1.55 -33.46 -9.40
N ALA A 126 0.57 -34.04 -8.71
CA ALA A 126 -0.61 -33.32 -8.26
C ALA A 126 -0.36 -32.68 -6.88
N VAL A 127 -0.64 -31.40 -6.75
CA VAL A 127 -0.48 -30.62 -5.51
C VAL A 127 -1.86 -30.27 -4.98
N ILE A 128 -2.22 -30.84 -3.83
CA ILE A 128 -3.46 -30.52 -3.12
C ILE A 128 -3.14 -29.51 -2.02
N ASP A 129 -3.44 -28.23 -2.27
CA ASP A 129 -3.01 -27.11 -1.42
C ASP A 129 -3.87 -25.85 -1.64
N SER A 130 -3.35 -24.64 -1.36
CA SER A 130 -4.05 -23.35 -1.52
C SER A 130 -4.23 -22.88 -2.96
N GLY A 131 -3.56 -23.53 -3.91
CA GLY A 131 -3.52 -23.15 -5.32
C GLY A 131 -2.09 -23.21 -5.87
N ILE A 132 -1.92 -22.93 -7.16
CA ILE A 132 -0.61 -22.73 -7.78
C ILE A 132 -0.63 -21.43 -8.58
N ALA A 133 0.27 -20.48 -8.27
CA ALA A 133 0.58 -19.35 -9.13
C ALA A 133 1.32 -19.84 -10.38
N TYR A 134 0.56 -20.41 -11.31
CA TYR A 134 1.08 -21.10 -12.49
C TYR A 134 1.81 -20.17 -13.46
N ASP A 135 1.57 -18.86 -13.37
CA ASP A 135 2.23 -17.81 -14.15
C ASP A 135 3.65 -17.51 -13.66
N HIS A 136 4.03 -18.04 -12.50
CA HIS A 136 5.38 -17.94 -11.99
C HIS A 136 6.40 -18.52 -12.98
N TYR A 137 7.42 -17.74 -13.36
CA TYR A 137 8.35 -18.11 -14.42
C TYR A 137 9.10 -19.43 -14.13
N ALA A 138 9.48 -19.64 -12.87
CA ALA A 138 10.13 -20.89 -12.43
C ALA A 138 9.19 -22.12 -12.43
N LEU A 139 7.88 -21.93 -12.58
CA LEU A 139 6.87 -22.99 -12.68
C LEU A 139 6.35 -23.19 -14.11
N GLY A 140 6.96 -22.52 -15.10
CA GLY A 140 6.62 -22.66 -16.52
C GLY A 140 5.82 -21.50 -17.11
N GLY A 141 5.42 -20.50 -16.30
CA GLY A 141 4.90 -19.22 -16.81
C GLY A 141 3.50 -19.28 -17.44
N GLY A 142 2.66 -20.25 -17.07
CA GLY A 142 1.27 -20.31 -17.49
C GLY A 142 0.56 -21.63 -17.17
N TYR A 143 -0.68 -21.76 -17.67
CA TYR A 143 -1.61 -22.85 -17.36
C TYR A 143 -2.19 -23.54 -18.60
N GLY A 144 -2.31 -24.86 -18.54
CA GLY A 144 -2.87 -25.72 -19.58
C GLY A 144 -1.82 -26.53 -20.33
N SER A 145 -2.25 -27.28 -21.36
CA SER A 145 -1.44 -28.32 -22.01
C SER A 145 -0.13 -27.87 -22.69
N ASN A 146 0.11 -26.56 -22.79
CA ASN A 146 1.36 -26.00 -23.36
C ASN A 146 2.33 -25.50 -22.29
N TYR A 147 1.98 -25.65 -21.02
CA TYR A 147 2.73 -25.18 -19.86
C TYR A 147 3.00 -26.35 -18.92
N ARG A 148 3.93 -26.15 -17.98
CA ARG A 148 4.25 -27.19 -16.98
C ARG A 148 3.13 -27.42 -15.99
N VAL A 149 2.30 -26.42 -15.69
CA VAL A 149 1.04 -26.63 -14.97
C VAL A 149 -0.03 -27.02 -15.98
N VAL A 150 -0.17 -28.32 -16.21
CA VAL A 150 -0.94 -28.88 -17.34
C VAL A 150 -2.46 -28.88 -17.13
N GLY A 151 -2.91 -28.74 -15.88
CA GLY A 151 -4.32 -28.65 -15.54
C GLY A 151 -4.57 -28.62 -14.03
N GLY A 152 -5.83 -28.73 -13.64
CA GLY A 152 -6.22 -28.61 -12.24
C GLY A 152 -7.69 -28.26 -12.06
N TRP A 153 -8.06 -28.08 -10.80
CA TRP A 153 -9.42 -27.72 -10.39
C TRP A 153 -9.40 -27.03 -9.04
N ASP A 154 -10.23 -26.02 -8.88
CA ASP A 154 -10.53 -25.43 -7.58
C ASP A 154 -11.76 -26.10 -6.98
N PHE A 155 -11.62 -26.72 -5.80
CA PHE A 155 -12.72 -27.37 -5.07
C PHE A 155 -13.36 -26.48 -4.01
N THR A 156 -12.91 -25.24 -3.87
CA THR A 156 -13.44 -24.28 -2.90
C THR A 156 -14.83 -23.75 -3.34
N GLY A 157 -15.29 -22.66 -2.73
CA GLY A 157 -16.60 -22.08 -3.04
C GLY A 157 -16.79 -21.66 -4.51
N GLU A 158 -15.69 -21.41 -5.23
CA GLU A 158 -15.68 -21.00 -6.64
C GLU A 158 -15.96 -22.20 -7.55
N ASN A 159 -15.38 -23.35 -7.22
CA ASN A 159 -15.63 -24.66 -7.82
C ASN A 159 -15.52 -24.67 -9.36
N ASP A 160 -14.35 -24.28 -9.88
CA ASP A 160 -14.08 -24.19 -11.31
C ASP A 160 -12.71 -24.77 -11.72
N ALA A 161 -12.33 -24.57 -12.99
CA ALA A 161 -11.12 -25.16 -13.56
C ALA A 161 -9.86 -24.30 -13.36
N ASP A 162 -9.91 -23.25 -12.55
CA ASP A 162 -8.81 -22.34 -12.29
C ASP A 162 -8.26 -22.51 -10.87
N PRO A 163 -7.18 -23.31 -10.68
CA PRO A 163 -6.61 -23.57 -9.36
C PRO A 163 -5.60 -22.50 -8.95
N TYR A 164 -5.71 -21.27 -9.45
CA TYR A 164 -4.73 -20.21 -9.17
C TYR A 164 -4.69 -19.84 -7.69
N ASP A 165 -3.49 -19.52 -7.20
CA ASP A 165 -3.22 -19.14 -5.81
C ASP A 165 -3.37 -17.59 -5.71
N ASP A 166 -4.60 -17.07 -5.63
CA ASP A 166 -4.92 -15.61 -5.62
C ASP A 166 -5.37 -15.05 -4.26
N GLY A 167 -5.59 -15.92 -3.27
CA GLY A 167 -6.12 -15.51 -1.97
C GLY A 167 -5.10 -14.85 -1.04
N THR A 168 -5.54 -14.01 -0.10
CA THR A 168 -4.62 -13.38 0.89
C THR A 168 -3.86 -14.39 1.77
N ALA A 169 -4.38 -15.60 1.94
CA ALA A 169 -3.70 -16.74 2.55
C ALA A 169 -3.00 -17.68 1.54
N GLY A 170 -3.23 -17.49 0.23
CA GLY A 170 -2.85 -18.35 -0.89
C GLY A 170 -1.42 -18.17 -1.39
N LYS A 171 -0.42 -18.57 -0.62
CA LYS A 171 0.99 -18.60 -1.11
C LYS A 171 1.69 -19.93 -0.86
N HIS A 172 1.01 -20.81 -0.13
CA HIS A 172 1.60 -22.01 0.42
C HIS A 172 1.72 -23.08 -0.67
N GLY A 173 0.69 -23.26 -1.50
CA GLY A 173 0.70 -24.24 -2.59
C GLY A 173 1.73 -23.90 -3.67
N SER A 174 1.89 -22.62 -4.00
CA SER A 174 2.96 -22.16 -4.89
C SER A 174 4.35 -22.48 -4.33
N HIS A 175 4.59 -22.26 -3.03
CA HIS A 175 5.86 -22.58 -2.37
C HIS A 175 6.14 -24.08 -2.30
N VAL A 176 5.11 -24.88 -2.05
CA VAL A 176 5.19 -26.34 -2.10
C VAL A 176 5.56 -26.82 -3.51
N THR A 177 4.95 -26.25 -4.55
CA THR A 177 5.19 -26.61 -5.96
C THR A 177 6.62 -26.29 -6.39
N GLY A 178 7.15 -25.13 -5.98
CA GLY A 178 8.54 -24.76 -6.26
C GLY A 178 9.57 -25.72 -5.68
N ILE A 179 9.34 -26.26 -4.48
CA ILE A 179 10.22 -27.27 -3.87
C ILE A 179 10.24 -28.56 -4.71
N ILE A 180 9.08 -28.95 -5.24
CA ILE A 180 8.98 -30.15 -6.09
C ILE A 180 9.79 -29.95 -7.36
N GLY A 181 9.65 -28.82 -8.07
CA GLY A 181 10.21 -28.72 -9.42
C GLY A 181 10.36 -27.32 -10.00
N SER A 182 10.69 -26.30 -9.21
CA SER A 182 11.15 -25.00 -9.73
C SER A 182 12.29 -25.17 -10.74
N SER A 183 12.21 -24.49 -11.89
CA SER A 183 13.27 -24.45 -12.91
C SER A 183 14.23 -23.27 -12.74
N ASP A 184 14.14 -22.53 -11.64
CA ASP A 184 15.10 -21.46 -11.34
C ASP A 184 16.50 -22.03 -11.07
N SER A 185 17.53 -21.32 -11.53
CA SER A 185 18.93 -21.76 -11.41
C SER A 185 19.47 -21.71 -9.97
N THR A 186 18.90 -20.86 -9.12
CA THR A 186 19.34 -20.64 -7.73
C THR A 186 18.47 -21.43 -6.75
N HIS A 187 17.15 -21.40 -6.94
CA HIS A 187 16.14 -22.09 -6.15
C HIS A 187 15.55 -23.26 -6.96
N HIS A 188 16.44 -24.08 -7.50
CA HIS A 188 16.07 -25.25 -8.31
C HIS A 188 15.30 -26.25 -7.45
N GLY A 189 14.18 -26.77 -7.96
CA GLY A 189 13.40 -27.81 -7.28
C GLY A 189 14.07 -29.18 -7.38
N VAL A 190 13.49 -30.18 -6.72
CA VAL A 190 14.04 -31.55 -6.74
C VAL A 190 13.91 -32.21 -8.12
N ALA A 191 12.79 -32.04 -8.81
CA ALA A 191 12.47 -32.66 -10.08
C ALA A 191 11.87 -31.60 -11.03
N SER A 192 12.74 -30.83 -11.71
CA SER A 192 12.34 -29.69 -12.55
C SER A 192 11.76 -30.08 -13.91
N GLY A 193 11.80 -31.37 -14.28
CA GLY A 193 11.22 -31.90 -15.52
C GLY A 193 9.77 -32.36 -15.38
N VAL A 194 9.19 -32.38 -14.17
CA VAL A 194 7.79 -32.80 -13.98
C VAL A 194 6.80 -31.75 -14.48
N ASP A 195 5.64 -32.24 -14.89
CA ASP A 195 4.42 -31.44 -15.00
C ASP A 195 3.69 -31.37 -13.66
N PHE A 196 2.82 -30.38 -13.51
CA PHE A 196 2.03 -30.15 -12.31
C PHE A 196 0.53 -30.14 -12.60
N VAL A 197 -0.21 -30.62 -11.62
CA VAL A 197 -1.66 -30.42 -11.53
C VAL A 197 -1.98 -29.70 -10.22
N GLY A 198 -2.64 -28.55 -10.29
CA GLY A 198 -3.07 -27.78 -9.12
C GLY A 198 -4.47 -28.19 -8.66
N LEU A 199 -4.64 -28.59 -7.41
CA LEU A 199 -5.94 -28.90 -6.81
C LEU A 199 -6.14 -28.05 -5.57
N ARG A 200 -6.87 -26.94 -5.74
CA ARG A 200 -7.08 -25.96 -4.67
C ARG A 200 -8.17 -26.46 -3.71
N VAL A 201 -7.82 -26.51 -2.42
CA VAL A 201 -8.70 -27.00 -1.32
C VAL A 201 -8.67 -26.09 -0.09
N PHE A 202 -8.05 -24.92 -0.20
CA PHE A 202 -8.15 -23.83 0.76
C PHE A 202 -8.69 -22.60 0.06
N ASP A 203 -9.69 -21.95 0.66
CA ASP A 203 -10.20 -20.68 0.15
C ASP A 203 -9.25 -19.51 0.48
N ASP A 204 -9.61 -18.31 0.05
CA ASP A 204 -8.79 -17.10 0.23
C ASP A 204 -8.51 -16.73 1.69
N ALA A 205 -9.34 -17.21 2.61
CA ALA A 205 -9.19 -17.04 4.05
C ALA A 205 -8.34 -18.15 4.68
N GLY A 206 -7.90 -19.13 3.89
CA GLY A 206 -7.13 -20.29 4.33
C GLY A 206 -7.99 -21.37 4.98
N ALA A 207 -9.32 -21.36 4.79
CA ALA A 207 -10.21 -22.38 5.31
C ALA A 207 -10.28 -23.58 4.36
N GLY A 208 -10.24 -24.80 4.92
CA GLY A 208 -10.35 -26.05 4.17
C GLY A 208 -11.36 -27.02 4.78
N TYR A 209 -11.89 -27.91 3.94
CA TYR A 209 -12.87 -28.94 4.32
C TYR A 209 -12.42 -30.31 3.81
N PHE A 210 -12.62 -31.36 4.61
CA PHE A 210 -12.27 -32.72 4.21
C PHE A 210 -13.06 -33.17 2.97
N SER A 211 -14.27 -32.66 2.76
CA SER A 211 -15.05 -32.93 1.55
C SER A 211 -14.37 -32.41 0.27
N TRP A 212 -13.64 -31.30 0.35
CA TRP A 212 -12.90 -30.77 -0.80
C TRP A 212 -11.68 -31.63 -1.10
N VAL A 213 -10.95 -32.05 -0.05
CA VAL A 213 -9.82 -32.98 -0.17
C VAL A 213 -10.29 -34.34 -0.73
N GLU A 214 -11.40 -34.88 -0.24
CA GLU A 214 -12.00 -36.12 -0.73
C GLU A 214 -12.33 -36.04 -2.22
N ASN A 215 -12.92 -34.93 -2.66
CA ASN A 215 -13.21 -34.70 -4.09
C ASN A 215 -11.94 -34.53 -4.93
N ALA A 216 -10.92 -33.85 -4.41
CA ALA A 216 -9.62 -33.72 -5.09
C ALA A 216 -8.94 -35.09 -5.29
N LEU A 217 -8.98 -35.96 -4.28
CA LEU A 217 -8.43 -37.32 -4.39
C LEU A 217 -9.21 -38.16 -5.43
N ARG A 218 -10.54 -38.08 -5.45
CA ARG A 218 -11.35 -38.72 -6.52
C ARG A 218 -11.04 -38.18 -7.90
N TRP A 219 -10.86 -36.86 -8.01
CA TRP A 219 -10.50 -36.23 -9.27
C TRP A 219 -9.15 -36.75 -9.77
N ILE A 220 -8.16 -36.95 -8.88
CA ILE A 220 -6.87 -37.54 -9.25
C ILE A 220 -7.07 -38.94 -9.80
N HIS A 221 -7.85 -39.78 -9.12
CA HIS A 221 -8.19 -41.09 -9.64
C HIS A 221 -8.73 -40.96 -11.07
N ASP A 222 -9.78 -40.18 -11.29
CA ASP A 222 -10.45 -40.10 -12.59
C ASP A 222 -9.57 -39.52 -13.71
N ASN A 223 -8.65 -38.60 -13.37
CA ASN A 223 -7.86 -37.84 -14.35
C ASN A 223 -6.37 -38.25 -14.45
N ARG A 224 -5.91 -39.25 -13.69
CA ARG A 224 -4.48 -39.65 -13.63
C ARG A 224 -3.83 -39.98 -14.98
N ASN A 225 -4.60 -40.25 -16.02
CA ASN A 225 -4.12 -40.55 -17.38
C ASN A 225 -4.66 -39.56 -18.43
N ALA A 226 -5.17 -38.39 -18.02
CA ALA A 226 -5.81 -37.41 -18.91
C ALA A 226 -4.81 -36.44 -19.57
N PHE A 227 -3.58 -36.36 -19.06
CA PHE A 227 -2.51 -35.48 -19.55
C PHE A 227 -1.51 -36.27 -20.40
N ASP A 228 -0.58 -35.55 -21.05
CA ASP A 228 0.48 -36.18 -21.85
C ASP A 228 1.36 -37.10 -21.00
N ASN A 229 1.55 -36.74 -19.72
CA ASN A 229 2.23 -37.52 -18.71
C ASN A 229 1.23 -37.95 -17.60
N PRO A 230 1.35 -39.18 -17.05
CA PRO A 230 0.44 -39.64 -16.01
C PRO A 230 0.74 -39.00 -14.64
N ILE A 231 -0.29 -38.84 -13.81
CA ILE A 231 -0.12 -38.46 -12.40
C ILE A 231 0.50 -39.64 -11.65
N THR A 232 1.76 -39.50 -11.24
CA THR A 232 2.52 -40.55 -10.55
C THR A 232 2.69 -40.28 -9.06
N THR A 233 2.59 -39.01 -8.66
CA THR A 233 2.83 -38.56 -7.29
C THR A 233 1.82 -37.49 -6.90
N VAL A 234 1.41 -37.51 -5.64
CA VAL A 234 0.52 -36.54 -5.01
C VAL A 234 1.22 -35.99 -3.77
N ASN A 235 1.21 -34.66 -3.61
CA ASN A 235 1.62 -33.99 -2.39
C ASN A 235 0.42 -33.35 -1.68
N LEU A 236 0.20 -33.71 -0.42
CA LEU A 236 -0.71 -33.02 0.50
C LEU A 236 0.08 -32.39 1.64
N SER A 237 0.29 -31.08 1.58
CA SER A 237 0.95 -30.33 2.65
C SER A 237 -0.08 -29.72 3.62
N LEU A 238 -0.99 -30.56 4.12
CA LEU A 238 -2.08 -30.16 5.02
C LEU A 238 -2.24 -31.15 6.19
N GLY A 239 -2.88 -30.70 7.26
CA GLY A 239 -3.28 -31.59 8.35
C GLY A 239 -3.95 -30.86 9.50
N VAL A 240 -4.53 -31.64 10.42
CA VAL A 240 -5.13 -31.09 11.65
C VAL A 240 -4.13 -31.09 12.80
N SER A 241 -4.03 -29.95 13.47
CA SER A 241 -3.20 -29.77 14.67
C SER A 241 -3.78 -30.45 15.92
N SER A 242 -5.06 -30.84 15.89
CA SER A 242 -5.79 -31.46 17.02
C SER A 242 -5.56 -32.97 17.12
N TRP A 243 -4.84 -33.57 16.16
CA TRP A 243 -4.55 -35.00 16.14
C TRP A 243 -3.04 -35.28 16.20
N ASN A 244 -2.65 -36.18 17.10
CA ASN A 244 -1.28 -36.70 17.18
C ASN A 244 -1.31 -38.15 17.61
N SER A 245 -1.38 -39.07 16.65
CA SER A 245 -1.40 -40.51 16.88
C SER A 245 -0.82 -41.28 15.70
N GLU A 246 -0.36 -42.50 15.95
CA GLU A 246 0.00 -43.46 14.88
C GLU A 246 -1.23 -44.06 14.20
N SER A 247 -2.41 -43.91 14.81
CA SER A 247 -3.68 -44.37 14.28
C SER A 247 -4.50 -43.21 13.73
N ILE A 248 -5.31 -43.48 12.71
CA ILE A 248 -6.31 -42.53 12.22
C ILE A 248 -7.37 -42.20 13.28
N PRO A 249 -7.95 -40.99 13.26
CA PRO A 249 -9.09 -40.65 14.09
C PRO A 249 -10.34 -41.43 13.68
N SER A 250 -11.30 -41.59 14.60
CA SER A 250 -12.55 -42.31 14.32
C SER A 250 -13.46 -41.59 13.31
N TRP A 251 -13.21 -40.30 13.07
CA TRP A 251 -13.93 -39.47 12.11
C TRP A 251 -13.23 -39.38 10.75
N ALA A 252 -12.10 -40.07 10.56
CA ALA A 252 -11.39 -40.12 9.28
C ALA A 252 -12.29 -40.64 8.15
N ASN A 253 -12.29 -39.94 7.02
CA ASN A 253 -13.16 -40.20 5.86
C ASN A 253 -12.44 -40.22 4.51
N LEU A 254 -11.11 -40.13 4.47
CA LEU A 254 -10.32 -40.12 3.22
C LEU A 254 -9.68 -41.48 2.90
N GLU A 255 -9.91 -42.51 3.72
CA GLU A 255 -9.14 -43.75 3.67
C GLU A 255 -9.41 -44.58 2.43
N ASP A 256 -10.64 -44.60 1.91
CA ASP A 256 -10.99 -45.30 0.68
C ASP A 256 -10.40 -44.62 -0.54
N GLU A 257 -10.38 -43.29 -0.61
CA GLU A 257 -9.67 -42.57 -1.66
C GLU A 257 -8.15 -42.78 -1.59
N PHE A 258 -7.53 -42.69 -0.40
CA PHE A 258 -6.09 -42.96 -0.28
C PHE A 258 -5.72 -44.39 -0.66
N ALA A 259 -6.51 -45.38 -0.21
CA ALA A 259 -6.31 -46.77 -0.62
C ALA A 259 -6.49 -46.97 -2.13
N GLN A 260 -7.39 -46.21 -2.76
CA GLN A 260 -7.60 -46.26 -4.20
C GLN A 260 -6.42 -45.67 -4.96
N LEU A 261 -5.88 -44.52 -4.55
CA LEU A 261 -4.71 -43.89 -5.18
C LEU A 261 -3.45 -44.75 -5.00
N GLU A 262 -3.25 -45.33 -3.82
CA GLU A 262 -2.17 -46.29 -3.59
C GLU A 262 -2.28 -47.50 -4.53
N ALA A 263 -3.50 -48.04 -4.71
CA ALA A 263 -3.76 -49.14 -5.64
C ALA A 263 -3.55 -48.76 -7.11
N ASP A 264 -3.68 -47.48 -7.45
CA ASP A 264 -3.34 -46.95 -8.78
C ASP A 264 -1.83 -46.78 -9.00
N GLY A 265 -1.00 -47.01 -7.97
CA GLY A 265 0.45 -46.86 -8.05
C GLY A 265 0.91 -45.40 -7.88
N ILE A 266 0.07 -44.55 -7.30
CA ILE A 266 0.39 -43.15 -7.03
C ILE A 266 1.12 -43.07 -5.69
N PHE A 267 2.24 -42.35 -5.64
CA PHE A 267 2.97 -42.07 -4.41
C PHE A 267 2.35 -40.86 -3.69
N ILE A 268 1.91 -41.01 -2.44
CA ILE A 268 1.14 -40.00 -1.71
C ILE A 268 1.99 -39.47 -0.55
N ALA A 269 2.66 -38.33 -0.76
CA ALA A 269 3.44 -37.66 0.29
C ALA A 269 2.54 -36.73 1.12
N VAL A 270 2.57 -36.88 2.45
CA VAL A 270 1.76 -36.08 3.35
C VAL A 270 2.61 -35.51 4.48
N SER A 271 2.46 -34.22 4.77
CA SER A 271 3.20 -33.56 5.85
C SER A 271 2.86 -34.17 7.22
N ALA A 272 3.88 -34.55 8.00
CA ALA A 272 3.68 -35.23 9.29
C ALA A 272 3.00 -34.35 10.36
N GLY A 273 3.04 -33.02 10.16
CA GLY A 273 2.49 -31.96 11.01
C GLY A 273 3.52 -31.31 11.96
N ASN A 274 3.17 -30.13 12.49
CA ASN A 274 4.10 -29.18 13.12
C ASN A 274 3.89 -28.99 14.64
N SER A 275 3.11 -29.85 15.30
CA SER A 275 2.68 -29.64 16.69
C SER A 275 3.48 -30.43 17.75
N PHE A 276 4.70 -30.90 17.44
CA PHE A 276 5.44 -31.75 18.38
C PHE A 276 5.82 -31.06 19.68
N THR A 277 6.15 -29.77 19.66
CA THR A 277 6.41 -28.99 20.87
C THR A 277 5.19 -28.90 21.79
N SER A 278 3.98 -28.88 21.21
CA SER A 278 2.72 -28.84 21.97
C SER A 278 2.35 -30.20 22.57
N TYR A 279 2.54 -31.28 21.81
CA TYR A 279 2.21 -32.63 22.27
C TYR A 279 3.30 -33.27 23.13
N ASN A 280 4.56 -32.98 22.82
CA ASN A 280 5.77 -33.57 23.41
C ASN A 280 5.74 -35.11 23.47
N THR A 281 5.11 -35.74 22.48
CA THR A 281 5.02 -37.20 22.30
C THR A 281 4.99 -37.55 20.82
N THR A 282 5.43 -38.75 20.49
CA THR A 282 5.36 -39.30 19.13
C THR A 282 3.93 -39.48 18.65
N GLY A 283 3.74 -39.33 17.34
CA GLY A 283 2.48 -39.44 16.62
C GLY A 283 2.54 -38.63 15.33
N LEU A 284 1.47 -38.70 14.53
CA LEU A 284 1.28 -37.99 13.27
C LEU A 284 -0.04 -37.22 13.28
N SER A 285 -0.10 -36.11 12.55
CA SER A 285 -1.35 -35.43 12.23
C SER A 285 -2.21 -36.29 11.30
N TYR A 286 -3.50 -36.00 11.21
CA TYR A 286 -4.34 -36.52 10.13
C TYR A 286 -4.34 -35.51 8.97
N PRO A 287 -4.14 -35.91 7.70
CA PRO A 287 -4.18 -37.27 7.16
C PRO A 287 -2.89 -38.09 7.18
N ALA A 288 -1.74 -37.57 7.61
CA ALA A 288 -0.47 -38.33 7.63
C ALA A 288 -0.52 -39.63 8.47
N ALA A 289 -1.42 -39.70 9.45
CA ALA A 289 -1.70 -40.89 10.25
C ALA A 289 -2.35 -42.04 9.44
N SER A 290 -2.86 -41.79 8.23
CA SER A 290 -3.38 -42.84 7.35
C SER A 290 -2.29 -43.88 7.03
N PRO A 291 -2.61 -45.18 7.02
CA PRO A 291 -1.66 -46.22 6.64
C PRO A 291 -1.40 -46.28 5.12
N TYR A 292 -2.22 -45.60 4.31
CA TYR A 292 -2.16 -45.63 2.84
C TYR A 292 -1.29 -44.52 2.23
N VAL A 293 -0.64 -43.71 3.08
CA VAL A 293 0.16 -42.56 2.67
C VAL A 293 1.56 -42.63 3.26
N VAL A 294 2.48 -41.85 2.69
CA VAL A 294 3.85 -41.68 3.17
C VAL A 294 3.95 -40.41 4.01
N PRO A 295 4.04 -40.51 5.35
CA PRO A 295 4.19 -39.35 6.21
C PRO A 295 5.62 -38.79 6.17
N VAL A 296 5.75 -37.46 6.12
CA VAL A 296 7.04 -36.77 5.94
C VAL A 296 7.36 -35.82 7.09
N MET A 297 8.45 -36.11 7.81
CA MET A 297 9.00 -35.25 8.86
C MET A 297 9.98 -34.20 8.30
N SER A 298 10.20 -33.13 9.05
CA SER A 298 11.13 -32.04 8.67
C SER A 298 12.47 -32.14 9.40
N VAL A 299 13.56 -31.94 8.66
CA VAL A 299 14.92 -31.67 9.20
C VAL A 299 15.41 -30.28 8.84
N ASP A 300 16.38 -29.79 9.62
CA ASP A 300 17.16 -28.57 9.35
C ASP A 300 18.43 -28.84 8.51
N ASP A 301 19.23 -27.79 8.30
CA ASP A 301 20.49 -27.81 7.54
C ASP A 301 21.60 -28.66 8.17
N SER A 302 21.57 -28.82 9.49
CA SER A 302 22.43 -29.78 10.22
C SER A 302 21.99 -31.23 10.01
N GLY A 303 20.79 -31.42 9.45
CA GLY A 303 20.15 -32.70 9.22
C GLY A 303 19.55 -33.31 10.48
N ALA A 304 19.33 -32.51 11.52
CA ALA A 304 18.58 -32.88 12.71
C ALA A 304 17.08 -32.59 12.51
N LEU A 305 16.19 -33.28 13.23
CA LEU A 305 14.76 -33.00 13.12
C LEU A 305 14.42 -31.60 13.60
N SER A 306 13.63 -30.87 12.80
CA SER A 306 13.10 -29.57 13.18
C SER A 306 12.26 -29.69 14.44
N TYR A 307 12.43 -28.75 15.37
CA TYR A 307 11.84 -28.84 16.71
C TYR A 307 10.31 -29.00 16.70
N PHE A 308 9.62 -28.44 15.70
CA PHE A 308 8.17 -28.48 15.54
C PHE A 308 7.64 -29.79 14.95
N SER A 309 8.45 -30.51 14.15
CA SER A 309 7.96 -31.63 13.35
C SER A 309 7.44 -32.76 14.23
N GLN A 310 6.32 -33.37 13.86
CA GLN A 310 5.83 -34.59 14.49
C GLN A 310 6.79 -35.77 14.28
N ARG A 311 6.59 -36.85 15.05
CA ARG A 311 7.55 -37.96 15.18
C ARG A 311 6.86 -39.29 14.98
N SER A 312 7.25 -40.03 13.95
CA SER A 312 6.86 -41.43 13.75
C SER A 312 7.99 -42.20 13.10
N THR A 313 8.19 -43.45 13.51
CA THR A 313 9.15 -44.35 12.85
C THR A 313 8.68 -44.81 11.47
N ARG A 314 7.39 -44.60 11.14
CA ARG A 314 6.83 -44.79 9.80
C ARG A 314 7.09 -43.58 8.90
N ALA A 315 7.47 -42.43 9.45
CA ALA A 315 7.76 -41.26 8.64
C ALA A 315 9.22 -41.22 8.19
N ILE A 316 9.42 -40.73 6.97
CA ILE A 316 10.74 -40.38 6.45
C ILE A 316 10.98 -38.88 6.66
N ALA A 317 12.19 -38.49 7.02
CA ALA A 317 12.53 -37.09 7.23
C ALA A 317 13.17 -36.48 5.98
N GLY A 318 12.66 -35.32 5.54
CA GLY A 318 13.19 -34.51 4.43
C GLY A 318 13.50 -33.08 4.87
N PRO A 319 14.30 -32.32 4.10
CA PRO A 319 14.59 -30.91 4.40
C PRO A 319 13.31 -30.06 4.42
N GLY A 320 13.06 -29.33 5.50
CA GLY A 320 11.83 -28.53 5.64
C GLY A 320 11.91 -27.33 6.56
N ARG A 321 13.10 -26.96 7.06
CA ARG A 321 13.30 -25.75 7.85
C ARG A 321 14.03 -24.70 7.03
N SER A 322 13.52 -23.47 7.04
CA SER A 322 14.11 -22.32 6.36
C SER A 322 14.34 -22.54 4.86
N ILE A 323 13.40 -23.20 4.16
CA ILE A 323 13.50 -23.50 2.73
C ILE A 323 13.01 -22.31 1.90
N THR A 324 13.83 -21.80 0.99
CA THR A 324 13.45 -20.75 0.03
C THR A 324 12.83 -21.35 -1.24
N SER A 325 11.59 -20.95 -1.57
CA SER A 325 10.87 -21.40 -2.77
C SER A 325 9.89 -20.36 -3.32
N THR A 326 9.25 -20.67 -4.44
CA THR A 326 8.40 -19.77 -5.25
C THR A 326 7.17 -19.29 -4.48
N VAL A 327 6.76 -18.04 -4.66
CA VAL A 327 5.49 -17.51 -4.15
C VAL A 327 4.80 -16.66 -5.22
N PRO A 328 3.48 -16.43 -5.15
CA PRO A 328 2.82 -15.48 -6.04
C PRO A 328 3.41 -14.07 -5.86
N ASP A 329 3.35 -13.24 -6.90
CA ASP A 329 3.86 -11.85 -6.91
C ASP A 329 3.34 -11.02 -5.71
N TYR A 330 2.04 -11.09 -5.42
CA TYR A 330 1.45 -10.37 -4.27
C TYR A 330 1.96 -10.85 -2.91
N ALA A 331 2.50 -12.07 -2.85
CA ALA A 331 3.08 -12.63 -1.65
C ALA A 331 4.60 -12.39 -1.58
N GLY A 332 5.23 -11.82 -2.59
CA GLY A 332 6.63 -11.46 -2.65
C GLY A 332 6.86 -9.95 -2.56
N ASN A 333 7.34 -9.34 -3.64
CA ASN A 333 7.62 -7.90 -3.72
C ASN A 333 6.46 -7.10 -4.37
N ASN A 334 5.50 -7.80 -4.99
CA ASN A 334 4.31 -7.25 -5.63
C ASN A 334 4.66 -6.18 -6.69
N ASP A 335 5.68 -6.45 -7.51
CA ASP A 335 6.19 -5.58 -8.58
C ASP A 335 5.52 -5.81 -9.95
N GLY A 336 4.56 -6.76 -10.01
CA GLY A 336 3.86 -7.14 -11.23
C GLY A 336 4.57 -8.20 -12.06
N LEU A 337 5.65 -8.81 -11.55
CA LEU A 337 6.36 -9.92 -12.18
C LEU A 337 6.25 -11.18 -11.31
N ALA A 338 5.81 -12.29 -11.92
CA ALA A 338 5.71 -13.57 -11.22
C ALA A 338 7.08 -14.29 -11.12
N ASN A 339 8.01 -13.72 -10.36
CA ASN A 339 9.39 -14.23 -10.19
C ASN A 339 9.86 -14.28 -8.72
N ASP A 340 8.93 -14.22 -7.77
CA ASP A 340 9.20 -14.06 -6.35
C ASP A 340 9.48 -15.36 -5.59
N PHE A 341 10.39 -15.27 -4.61
CA PHE A 341 10.74 -16.36 -3.72
C PHE A 341 10.67 -15.91 -2.26
N ARG A 342 10.22 -16.80 -1.37
CA ARG A 342 10.28 -16.59 0.08
C ARG A 342 10.74 -17.83 0.82
N THR A 343 11.20 -17.62 2.05
CA THR A 343 11.67 -18.69 2.94
C THR A 343 10.55 -19.10 3.89
N MET A 344 10.25 -20.41 3.97
CA MET A 344 9.26 -20.96 4.89
C MET A 344 9.79 -22.19 5.63
N SER A 345 9.24 -22.46 6.83
CA SER A 345 9.56 -23.64 7.63
C SER A 345 8.31 -24.46 7.93
N GLY A 346 8.40 -25.78 7.76
CA GLY A 346 7.33 -26.71 8.09
C GLY A 346 7.56 -28.10 7.54
N THR A 347 6.84 -29.08 8.09
CA THR A 347 6.70 -30.40 7.43
C THR A 347 6.02 -30.28 6.06
N SER A 348 5.28 -29.18 5.83
CA SER A 348 4.76 -28.75 4.54
C SER A 348 5.84 -28.46 3.48
N MET A 349 7.07 -28.12 3.87
CA MET A 349 8.19 -27.94 2.94
C MET A 349 8.98 -29.24 2.77
N ALA A 350 8.99 -30.12 3.78
CA ALA A 350 9.62 -31.43 3.68
C ALA A 350 8.86 -32.42 2.79
N SER A 351 7.52 -32.42 2.88
CA SER A 351 6.65 -33.27 2.06
C SER A 351 6.89 -33.14 0.54
N PRO A 352 6.88 -31.93 -0.06
CA PRO A 352 7.14 -31.76 -1.48
C PRO A 352 8.56 -32.16 -1.88
N TYR A 353 9.54 -32.03 -1.00
CA TYR A 353 10.91 -32.47 -1.27
C TYR A 353 10.96 -34.01 -1.44
N VAL A 354 10.25 -34.75 -0.58
CA VAL A 354 10.13 -36.21 -0.70
C VAL A 354 9.26 -36.60 -1.90
N ALA A 355 8.21 -35.83 -2.20
CA ALA A 355 7.40 -36.03 -3.41
C ALA A 355 8.25 -35.90 -4.68
N GLY A 356 9.05 -34.84 -4.81
CA GLY A 356 10.01 -34.67 -5.92
C GLY A 356 11.09 -35.76 -5.94
N SER A 357 11.51 -36.26 -4.78
CA SER A 357 12.48 -37.37 -4.71
C SER A 357 11.87 -38.70 -5.19
N SER A 358 10.57 -38.90 -4.98
CA SER A 358 9.86 -40.12 -5.40
C SER A 358 9.83 -40.27 -6.92
N VAL A 359 9.69 -39.17 -7.66
CA VAL A 359 9.64 -39.19 -9.13
C VAL A 359 11.02 -39.51 -9.73
N LEU A 360 12.11 -39.00 -9.14
CA LEU A 360 13.47 -39.34 -9.57
C LEU A 360 13.82 -40.80 -9.28
N ILE A 361 13.38 -41.33 -8.15
CA ILE A 361 13.57 -42.75 -7.81
C ILE A 361 12.76 -43.63 -8.76
N ARG A 362 11.52 -43.23 -9.10
CA ARG A 362 10.71 -43.93 -10.11
C ARG A 362 11.42 -43.94 -11.46
N GLU A 363 11.93 -42.79 -11.91
CA GLU A 363 12.67 -42.66 -13.18
C GLU A 363 13.87 -43.62 -13.23
N ALA A 364 14.67 -43.70 -12.16
CA ALA A 364 15.78 -44.64 -12.05
C ALA A 364 15.33 -46.11 -12.07
N MET A 365 14.23 -46.44 -11.36
CA MET A 365 13.66 -47.79 -11.36
C MET A 365 13.19 -48.19 -12.77
N GLU A 366 12.55 -47.29 -13.50
CA GLU A 366 12.09 -47.52 -14.88
C GLU A 366 13.27 -47.69 -15.85
N LEU A 367 14.32 -46.88 -15.70
CA LEU A 367 15.55 -46.99 -16.51
C LEU A 367 16.17 -48.39 -16.41
N VAL A 368 16.26 -48.95 -15.19
CA VAL A 368 16.82 -50.29 -14.96
C VAL A 368 15.83 -51.42 -15.27
N GLY A 369 14.68 -51.08 -15.86
CA GLY A 369 13.69 -52.02 -16.38
C GLY A 369 12.71 -52.56 -15.34
N MET A 370 12.58 -51.92 -14.17
CA MET A 370 11.52 -52.25 -13.22
C MET A 370 10.16 -51.83 -13.81
N THR A 371 9.14 -52.65 -13.57
CA THR A 371 7.77 -52.40 -14.04
C THR A 371 6.80 -52.61 -12.90
N GLY A 372 5.66 -51.92 -12.94
CA GLY A 372 4.66 -51.98 -11.85
C GLY A 372 5.16 -51.38 -10.54
N ILE A 373 5.88 -50.25 -10.62
CA ILE A 373 6.42 -49.54 -9.47
C ILE A 373 5.26 -48.95 -8.66
N THR A 374 5.16 -49.34 -7.39
CA THR A 374 4.12 -48.89 -6.45
C THR A 374 4.68 -47.90 -5.42
N GLN A 375 3.80 -47.23 -4.68
CA GLN A 375 4.18 -46.43 -3.50
C GLN A 375 5.09 -47.20 -2.56
N ASP A 376 4.69 -48.41 -2.14
CA ASP A 376 5.48 -49.27 -1.25
C ASP A 376 6.87 -49.56 -1.80
N THR A 377 6.99 -49.81 -3.11
CA THR A 377 8.28 -50.10 -3.75
C THR A 377 9.23 -48.92 -3.59
N ILE A 378 8.74 -47.70 -3.81
CA ILE A 378 9.53 -46.47 -3.67
C ILE A 378 9.82 -46.17 -2.19
N TYR A 379 8.80 -46.25 -1.33
CA TYR A 379 8.92 -45.93 0.10
C TYR A 379 9.85 -46.92 0.84
N ASP A 380 9.70 -48.22 0.64
CA ASP A 380 10.58 -49.23 1.23
C ASP A 380 12.02 -49.04 0.76
N HIS A 381 12.22 -48.68 -0.52
CA HIS A 381 13.53 -48.38 -1.07
C HIS A 381 14.14 -47.14 -0.42
N MET A 382 13.39 -46.03 -0.32
CA MET A 382 13.81 -44.83 0.39
C MET A 382 14.21 -45.12 1.83
N MET A 383 13.42 -45.91 2.56
CA MET A 383 13.68 -46.27 3.95
C MET A 383 14.89 -47.20 4.10
N ALA A 384 15.15 -48.08 3.12
CA ALA A 384 16.29 -48.98 3.11
C ALA A 384 17.62 -48.26 2.82
N THR A 385 17.58 -47.17 2.04
CA THR A 385 18.76 -46.39 1.66
C THR A 385 18.92 -45.09 2.45
N ALA A 386 17.96 -44.75 3.31
CA ALA A 386 18.01 -43.58 4.18
C ALA A 386 19.17 -43.59 5.18
N ASP A 387 19.58 -42.39 5.60
CA ASP A 387 20.50 -42.20 6.71
C ASP A 387 19.75 -42.36 8.04
N SER A 388 20.22 -43.27 8.90
CA SER A 388 19.71 -43.38 10.26
C SER A 388 20.35 -42.33 11.17
N PHE A 389 19.52 -41.60 11.92
CA PHE A 389 19.98 -40.64 12.93
C PHE A 389 19.15 -40.73 14.22
N VAL A 390 19.72 -40.26 15.33
CA VAL A 390 19.06 -40.28 16.63
C VAL A 390 18.47 -38.90 16.91
N ASP A 391 17.17 -38.85 17.18
CA ASP A 391 16.50 -37.63 17.63
C ASP A 391 16.87 -37.34 19.08
N SER A 392 17.33 -36.11 19.34
CA SER A 392 17.74 -35.69 20.67
C SER A 392 16.55 -35.52 21.63
N ALA A 393 15.35 -35.26 21.12
CA ALA A 393 14.16 -35.03 21.93
C ALA A 393 13.55 -36.34 22.44
N THR A 394 13.39 -37.34 21.58
CA THR A 394 12.76 -38.63 21.94
C THR A 394 13.77 -39.74 22.26
N GLY A 395 15.03 -39.62 21.82
CA GLY A 395 16.03 -40.68 21.88
C GLY A 395 15.77 -41.83 20.90
N ALA A 396 14.76 -41.72 20.03
CA ALA A 396 14.45 -42.70 19.01
C ALA A 396 15.35 -42.52 17.77
N THR A 397 15.49 -43.59 16.99
CA THR A 397 16.19 -43.56 15.70
C THR A 397 15.16 -43.38 14.59
N PHE A 398 15.38 -42.39 13.74
CA PHE A 398 14.56 -42.10 12.56
C PHE A 398 15.41 -42.17 11.29
N GLN A 399 14.71 -42.20 10.15
CA GLN A 399 15.31 -42.28 8.83
C GLN A 399 15.19 -40.93 8.12
N ARG A 400 16.31 -40.42 7.60
CA ARG A 400 16.37 -39.21 6.76
C ARG A 400 16.66 -39.61 5.33
N LEU A 401 15.93 -39.02 4.39
CA LEU A 401 16.13 -39.23 2.96
C LEU A 401 17.61 -39.02 2.57
N ASN A 402 18.17 -40.02 1.91
CA ASN A 402 19.45 -39.96 1.21
C ASN A 402 19.19 -40.33 -0.24
N LEU A 403 18.91 -39.30 -1.05
CA LEU A 403 18.49 -39.47 -2.44
C LEU A 403 19.63 -40.04 -3.29
N GLN A 404 20.87 -39.62 -3.06
CA GLN A 404 22.03 -40.20 -3.75
C GLN A 404 22.11 -41.71 -3.51
N ASN A 405 22.08 -42.16 -2.26
CA ASN A 405 22.17 -43.58 -1.94
C ASN A 405 20.95 -44.36 -2.47
N ALA A 406 19.77 -43.74 -2.51
CA ALA A 406 18.59 -44.33 -3.14
C ALA A 406 18.81 -44.59 -4.64
N ILE A 407 19.33 -43.63 -5.39
CA ILE A 407 19.57 -43.79 -6.83
C ILE A 407 20.75 -44.74 -7.08
N ASP A 408 21.88 -44.54 -6.39
CA ASP A 408 23.10 -45.36 -6.53
C ASP A 408 22.83 -46.86 -6.27
N ALA A 409 21.90 -47.19 -5.37
CA ALA A 409 21.52 -48.57 -5.07
C ALA A 409 20.71 -49.26 -6.19
N LEU A 410 20.12 -48.49 -7.12
CA LEU A 410 19.37 -49.01 -8.27
C LEU A 410 20.25 -49.14 -9.51
N MET A 411 21.18 -48.20 -9.70
CA MET A 411 21.98 -48.11 -10.92
C MET A 411 22.97 -49.27 -11.05
N PRO A 412 23.06 -49.92 -12.23
CA PRO A 412 23.97 -51.04 -12.45
C PRO A 412 25.43 -50.58 -12.47
N ALA A 413 26.35 -51.53 -12.24
CA ALA A 413 27.78 -51.29 -12.47
C ALA A 413 28.07 -51.21 -13.98
N ASP A 414 29.08 -50.41 -14.35
CA ASP A 414 29.64 -50.29 -15.71
C ASP A 414 29.87 -51.68 -16.36
N ASP A 415 29.30 -51.87 -17.54
CA ASP A 415 29.28 -53.14 -18.27
C ASP A 415 30.43 -53.29 -19.27
N PHE A 416 30.97 -52.18 -19.76
CA PHE A 416 32.23 -52.13 -20.48
C PHE A 416 33.25 -51.35 -19.65
N GLY A 417 34.20 -50.67 -20.28
CA GLY A 417 35.26 -49.99 -19.54
C GLY A 417 35.36 -48.56 -20.00
N SER A 418 35.27 -47.61 -19.05
CA SER A 418 35.33 -46.17 -19.34
C SER A 418 36.70 -45.62 -19.75
N SER A 419 37.64 -46.49 -20.16
CA SER A 419 38.99 -46.11 -20.58
C SER A 419 39.47 -46.89 -21.80
N MET A 420 40.29 -46.27 -22.65
CA MET A 420 40.91 -46.95 -23.80
C MET A 420 41.76 -48.17 -23.43
N VAL A 421 42.24 -48.27 -22.18
CA VAL A 421 43.05 -49.40 -21.69
C VAL A 421 42.19 -50.62 -21.39
N ASP A 422 40.95 -50.38 -20.96
CA ASP A 422 39.98 -51.41 -20.58
C ASP A 422 39.01 -51.73 -21.72
N ALA A 423 39.29 -51.22 -22.92
CA ALA A 423 38.45 -51.36 -24.11
C ALA A 423 38.15 -52.83 -24.47
N TYR A 424 36.89 -53.13 -24.72
CA TYR A 424 36.44 -54.47 -25.13
C TYR A 424 36.93 -54.82 -26.53
N ASN A 425 37.59 -55.96 -26.70
CA ASN A 425 38.19 -56.36 -27.98
C ASN A 425 37.20 -57.11 -28.89
N MET A 426 36.78 -56.48 -29.98
CA MET A 426 35.87 -57.02 -31.00
C MET A 426 36.54 -57.91 -32.05
N GLY A 427 37.87 -58.03 -32.06
CA GLY A 427 38.62 -58.84 -33.04
C GLY A 427 38.76 -58.17 -34.41
N SER A 428 38.74 -58.95 -35.51
CA SER A 428 38.87 -58.40 -36.87
C SER A 428 37.51 -58.01 -37.46
N LEU A 429 37.32 -56.71 -37.77
CA LEU A 429 36.04 -56.14 -38.14
C LEU A 429 35.87 -56.02 -39.66
N SER A 430 34.80 -56.63 -40.17
CA SER A 430 34.26 -56.42 -41.53
C SER A 430 32.78 -55.99 -41.46
N ALA A 431 31.99 -56.66 -40.62
CA ALA A 431 30.75 -56.17 -40.04
C ALA A 431 30.49 -56.82 -38.67
N GLY A 432 29.69 -56.20 -37.79
CA GLY A 432 29.31 -56.77 -36.49
C GLY A 432 28.28 -55.92 -35.72
N THR A 433 27.72 -56.47 -34.63
CA THR A 433 26.71 -55.81 -33.77
C THR A 433 27.08 -55.98 -32.29
N MET A 434 26.86 -54.96 -31.46
CA MET A 434 27.11 -54.93 -30.00
C MET A 434 25.97 -54.23 -29.26
N SER A 435 25.86 -54.47 -27.94
CA SER A 435 24.87 -53.84 -27.05
C SER A 435 25.45 -53.66 -25.64
N GLY A 436 25.06 -52.57 -24.96
CA GLY A 436 25.50 -52.20 -23.61
C GLY A 436 24.64 -51.11 -22.98
N MET A 437 25.10 -50.50 -21.88
CA MET A 437 24.40 -49.42 -21.17
C MET A 437 25.36 -48.30 -20.76
N ILE A 438 25.01 -47.06 -21.12
CA ILE A 438 25.61 -45.86 -20.52
C ILE A 438 24.86 -45.58 -19.22
N SER A 439 25.52 -45.85 -18.09
CA SER A 439 24.92 -45.87 -16.76
C SER A 439 25.10 -44.57 -15.96
N THR A 440 26.04 -43.70 -16.37
CA THR A 440 26.25 -42.35 -15.82
C THR A 440 26.53 -41.36 -16.96
N LEU A 441 26.34 -40.06 -16.74
CA LEU A 441 26.59 -39.01 -17.75
C LEU A 441 28.07 -38.92 -18.13
N SER A 442 28.97 -39.42 -17.28
CA SER A 442 30.41 -39.49 -17.54
C SER A 442 30.87 -40.81 -18.17
N ASP A 443 29.95 -41.77 -18.37
CA ASP A 443 30.25 -43.11 -18.85
C ASP A 443 30.61 -43.12 -20.35
N VAL A 444 31.62 -43.92 -20.71
CA VAL A 444 32.12 -44.01 -22.10
C VAL A 444 32.57 -45.43 -22.41
N ASP A 445 31.81 -46.18 -23.19
CA ASP A 445 32.18 -47.55 -23.53
C ASP A 445 33.20 -47.62 -24.67
N TYR A 446 34.41 -48.09 -24.35
CA TYR A 446 35.45 -48.27 -25.34
C TYR A 446 35.47 -49.68 -25.95
N PHE A 447 35.57 -49.75 -27.28
CA PHE A 447 35.71 -50.97 -28.08
C PHE A 447 36.96 -50.91 -28.96
N THR A 448 37.75 -51.98 -29.03
CA THR A 448 38.92 -52.07 -29.91
C THR A 448 38.79 -53.17 -30.96
N PHE A 449 39.24 -52.91 -32.20
CA PHE A 449 39.13 -53.84 -33.33
C PHE A 449 40.31 -53.71 -34.32
N THR A 450 40.50 -54.71 -35.19
CA THR A 450 41.44 -54.68 -36.33
C THR A 450 40.70 -54.64 -37.66
N ALA A 451 40.92 -53.63 -38.50
CA ALA A 451 40.19 -53.44 -39.76
C ALA A 451 40.47 -54.54 -40.81
N ALA A 452 39.43 -55.12 -41.42
CA ALA A 452 39.59 -56.21 -42.40
C ALA A 452 39.90 -55.74 -43.84
N SER A 453 39.54 -54.50 -44.21
CA SER A 453 39.77 -53.91 -45.54
C SER A 453 40.09 -52.42 -45.44
N THR A 454 40.78 -51.86 -46.44
CA THR A 454 40.99 -50.41 -46.54
C THR A 454 39.74 -49.75 -47.11
N GLY A 455 39.28 -48.69 -46.45
CA GLY A 455 38.00 -48.06 -46.75
C GLY A 455 37.54 -47.10 -45.65
N THR A 456 36.25 -46.88 -45.52
CA THR A 456 35.60 -46.06 -44.50
C THR A 456 34.85 -46.99 -43.55
N ALA A 457 35.34 -47.16 -42.32
CA ALA A 457 34.60 -47.84 -41.27
C ALA A 457 33.43 -46.99 -40.79
N THR A 458 32.27 -47.59 -40.55
CA THR A 458 31.05 -46.95 -40.05
C THR A 458 30.57 -47.68 -38.81
N PHE A 459 30.27 -46.95 -37.74
CA PHE A 459 29.61 -47.40 -36.51
C PHE A 459 28.29 -46.66 -36.39
N ALA A 460 27.16 -47.34 -36.19
CA ALA A 460 25.84 -46.72 -36.16
C ALA A 460 24.99 -47.36 -35.08
N THR A 461 24.50 -46.56 -34.13
CA THR A 461 23.52 -47.04 -33.15
C THR A 461 22.23 -47.44 -33.86
N THR A 462 21.71 -48.61 -33.51
CA THR A 462 20.50 -49.21 -34.07
C THR A 462 19.29 -49.05 -33.15
N SER A 463 19.52 -48.90 -31.85
CA SER A 463 18.51 -48.54 -30.85
C SER A 463 19.15 -47.90 -29.63
N THR A 464 18.47 -46.92 -29.03
CA THR A 464 18.78 -46.35 -27.71
C THR A 464 17.50 -46.28 -26.85
N THR A 465 17.61 -46.18 -25.53
CA THR A 465 16.47 -46.03 -24.59
C THR A 465 16.65 -44.82 -23.66
N HIS A 466 15.59 -44.41 -22.96
CA HIS A 466 15.60 -43.46 -21.83
C HIS A 466 16.37 -42.13 -22.09
N ASN A 467 16.20 -41.59 -23.30
CA ASN A 467 16.75 -40.32 -23.77
C ASN A 467 18.26 -40.32 -24.13
N MET A 468 18.95 -41.47 -24.11
CA MET A 468 20.35 -41.55 -24.55
C MET A 468 20.56 -41.07 -25.99
N ALA A 469 21.38 -40.02 -26.13
CA ALA A 469 21.86 -39.50 -27.41
C ALA A 469 23.33 -39.92 -27.65
N ALA A 470 23.53 -40.97 -28.45
CA ALA A 470 24.85 -41.54 -28.71
C ALA A 470 25.86 -40.54 -29.31
N GLN A 471 27.09 -40.60 -28.81
CA GLN A 471 28.25 -39.87 -29.30
C GLN A 471 29.44 -40.80 -29.45
N TRP A 472 30.08 -40.77 -30.62
CA TRP A 472 31.22 -41.61 -30.96
C TRP A 472 32.52 -40.83 -31.03
N THR A 473 33.56 -41.41 -30.46
CA THR A 473 34.96 -41.04 -30.68
C THR A 473 35.71 -42.21 -31.29
N ALA A 474 36.79 -41.95 -32.05
CA ALA A 474 37.64 -43.01 -32.57
C ALA A 474 39.11 -42.62 -32.54
N TYR A 475 39.96 -43.61 -32.28
CA TYR A 475 41.41 -43.50 -32.13
C TYR A 475 42.10 -44.60 -32.94
N ASN A 476 43.25 -44.30 -33.53
CA ASN A 476 44.09 -45.33 -34.13
C ASN A 476 44.90 -46.10 -33.07
N GLY A 477 45.61 -47.17 -33.47
CA GLY A 477 46.44 -47.98 -32.58
C GLY A 477 47.62 -47.26 -31.89
N GLN A 478 47.80 -45.96 -32.11
CA GLN A 478 48.76 -45.11 -31.39
C GLN A 478 48.06 -44.15 -30.40
N GLY A 479 46.74 -44.24 -30.26
CA GLY A 479 45.93 -43.36 -29.39
C GLY A 479 45.65 -41.98 -29.98
N VAL A 480 45.90 -41.76 -31.27
CA VAL A 480 45.60 -40.48 -31.94
C VAL A 480 44.16 -40.53 -32.47
N SER A 481 43.37 -39.50 -32.18
CA SER A 481 41.99 -39.39 -32.66
C SER A 481 41.94 -39.41 -34.20
N VAL A 482 41.06 -40.25 -34.76
CA VAL A 482 40.77 -40.38 -36.20
C VAL A 482 39.33 -40.00 -36.54
N LEU A 483 38.54 -39.64 -35.52
CA LEU A 483 37.18 -39.12 -35.60
C LEU A 483 36.98 -38.14 -34.44
N ALA A 484 36.57 -36.91 -34.76
CA ALA A 484 36.35 -35.84 -33.79
C ALA A 484 34.85 -35.66 -33.49
N GLY A 485 34.18 -36.74 -33.07
CA GLY A 485 32.75 -36.75 -32.74
C GLY A 485 31.87 -37.23 -33.90
N GLY A 486 30.87 -38.05 -33.57
CA GLY A 486 29.78 -38.44 -34.46
C GLY A 486 28.55 -38.78 -33.62
N GLY A 487 27.36 -38.33 -34.01
CA GLY A 487 26.11 -38.55 -33.25
C GLY A 487 25.65 -40.01 -33.29
N ALA A 488 24.42 -40.28 -33.74
CA ALA A 488 23.92 -41.66 -33.84
C ALA A 488 24.76 -42.58 -34.77
N SER A 489 25.57 -42.01 -35.67
CA SER A 489 26.55 -42.79 -36.45
C SER A 489 27.85 -42.03 -36.67
N ALA A 490 28.93 -42.78 -36.86
CA ALA A 490 30.28 -42.30 -37.04
C ALA A 490 30.97 -43.07 -38.16
N SER A 491 31.66 -42.35 -39.06
CA SER A 491 32.41 -42.97 -40.15
C SER A 491 33.82 -42.40 -40.30
N PHE A 492 34.83 -43.24 -40.42
CA PHE A 492 36.23 -42.82 -40.56
C PHE A 492 37.06 -43.77 -41.41
N ALA A 493 38.12 -43.27 -42.04
CA ALA A 493 38.97 -44.08 -42.89
C ALA A 493 39.80 -45.10 -42.07
N VAL A 494 39.78 -46.35 -42.52
CA VAL A 494 40.55 -47.45 -41.95
C VAL A 494 41.43 -48.12 -42.99
N VAL A 495 42.54 -48.69 -42.54
CA VAL A 495 43.49 -49.43 -43.36
C VAL A 495 43.50 -50.89 -42.94
N ALA A 496 43.41 -51.80 -43.91
CA ALA A 496 43.43 -53.23 -43.66
C ALA A 496 44.63 -53.64 -42.77
N GLY A 497 44.36 -54.39 -41.70
CA GLY A 497 45.35 -54.92 -40.77
C GLY A 497 45.80 -53.98 -39.65
N GLN A 498 45.30 -52.73 -39.59
CA GLN A 498 45.55 -51.81 -38.47
C GLN A 498 44.48 -51.94 -37.39
N SER A 499 44.86 -51.69 -36.14
CA SER A 499 43.93 -51.65 -35.01
C SER A 499 43.45 -50.23 -34.71
N TYR A 500 42.20 -50.14 -34.26
CA TYR A 500 41.49 -48.91 -33.91
C TYR A 500 40.69 -49.14 -32.63
N THR A 501 40.45 -48.07 -31.89
CA THR A 501 39.58 -48.06 -30.71
C THR A 501 38.50 -47.02 -30.92
N VAL A 502 37.25 -47.36 -30.68
CA VAL A 502 36.11 -46.43 -30.68
C VAL A 502 35.57 -46.30 -29.27
N GLY A 503 35.14 -45.11 -28.88
CA GLY A 503 34.42 -44.87 -27.63
C GLY A 503 33.00 -44.43 -27.94
N LEU A 504 32.02 -44.99 -27.22
CA LEU A 504 30.63 -44.58 -27.26
C LEU A 504 30.26 -43.93 -25.94
N SER A 505 29.90 -42.66 -25.96
CA SER A 505 29.35 -41.92 -24.82
C SER A 505 27.93 -41.44 -25.15
N SER A 506 27.30 -40.73 -24.22
CA SER A 506 26.07 -39.99 -24.47
C SER A 506 26.33 -38.48 -24.46
N SER A 507 25.72 -37.71 -25.36
CA SER A 507 25.66 -36.23 -25.25
C SER A 507 24.51 -35.74 -24.40
N ASP A 508 23.50 -36.59 -24.19
CA ASP A 508 22.28 -36.23 -23.48
C ASP A 508 21.60 -37.50 -22.95
N GLY A 509 21.15 -37.49 -21.70
CA GLY A 509 20.50 -38.62 -21.04
C GLY A 509 21.34 -39.91 -20.91
N LEU A 510 20.71 -40.94 -20.33
CA LEU A 510 21.28 -42.27 -20.06
C LEU A 510 20.49 -43.36 -20.78
N GLY A 511 21.05 -44.56 -20.91
CA GLY A 511 20.25 -45.65 -21.46
C GLY A 511 21.02 -46.83 -22.00
N ASN A 512 20.25 -47.83 -22.41
CA ASN A 512 20.73 -48.99 -23.14
C ASN A 512 20.94 -48.62 -24.60
N TYR A 513 21.96 -49.20 -25.23
CA TYR A 513 22.19 -49.04 -26.66
C TYR A 513 22.42 -50.39 -27.36
N SER A 514 22.24 -50.37 -28.68
CA SER A 514 22.78 -51.36 -29.61
C SER A 514 23.34 -50.64 -30.83
N PHE A 515 24.38 -51.18 -31.46
CA PHE A 515 24.98 -50.59 -32.66
C PHE A 515 25.52 -51.63 -33.65
N ASP A 516 25.56 -51.26 -34.92
CA ASP A 516 26.18 -52.00 -36.03
C ASP A 516 27.49 -51.32 -36.47
N ALA A 517 28.45 -52.11 -36.98
CA ALA A 517 29.70 -51.60 -37.55
C ALA A 517 30.04 -52.23 -38.93
N SER A 518 30.65 -51.50 -39.90
CA SER A 518 30.99 -51.96 -41.29
C SER A 518 32.10 -51.15 -42.00
N ILE A 519 32.59 -51.48 -43.24
CA ILE A 519 33.63 -50.72 -44.01
C ILE A 519 33.32 -50.53 -45.56
N ALA A 520 33.44 -49.31 -46.17
CA ALA A 520 33.16 -48.93 -47.61
C ALA A 520 34.29 -48.12 -48.37
N ALA A 521 34.21 -47.62 -49.63
CA ALA A 521 35.35 -46.92 -50.37
C ALA A 521 34.96 -45.61 -51.16
N ASP A 522 35.86 -44.63 -51.41
CA ASP A 522 35.52 -43.16 -51.57
C ASP A 522 36.08 -42.31 -52.79
N SER A 523 35.47 -41.12 -53.18
CA SER A 523 35.91 -40.09 -54.24
C SER A 523 35.18 -38.67 -54.28
N SER A 524 35.82 -37.50 -54.67
CA SER A 524 35.29 -36.05 -54.58
C SER A 524 35.61 -34.98 -55.74
N PRO A 525 34.90 -33.79 -55.92
CA PRO A 525 34.99 -32.72 -57.01
C PRO A 525 35.38 -31.21 -56.63
N ALA A 526 34.98 -30.11 -57.38
CA ALA A 526 35.62 -28.73 -57.50
C ALA A 526 34.80 -27.42 -57.12
N PRO A 527 35.42 -26.18 -56.94
CA PRO A 527 34.85 -24.94 -56.27
C PRO A 527 33.92 -23.89 -57.00
N GLU A 528 33.06 -23.19 -56.23
CA GLU A 528 32.12 -22.05 -56.51
C GLU A 528 32.62 -20.65 -55.99
N ASP A 529 31.98 -19.49 -56.29
CA ASP A 529 32.44 -18.10 -55.95
C ASP A 529 31.34 -17.22 -55.33
N TRP A 530 31.63 -16.57 -54.18
CA TRP A 530 30.70 -15.79 -53.32
C TRP A 530 31.07 -14.30 -53.15
N GLY A 531 32.16 -13.80 -53.76
CA GLY A 531 32.43 -12.37 -53.85
C GLY A 531 33.03 -11.68 -52.61
N VAL A 532 32.81 -10.36 -52.48
CA VAL A 532 33.38 -9.52 -51.39
C VAL A 532 32.48 -9.54 -50.16
N VAL A 533 33.07 -9.69 -48.97
CA VAL A 533 32.39 -9.88 -47.69
C VAL A 533 32.56 -8.66 -46.81
N THR A 534 31.44 -8.06 -46.40
CA THR A 534 31.36 -7.10 -45.28
C THR A 534 30.55 -7.74 -44.16
N PHE A 535 29.29 -8.10 -44.44
CA PHE A 535 28.46 -9.01 -43.65
C PHE A 535 27.49 -9.70 -44.62
N ASN A 536 27.63 -11.01 -44.81
CA ASN A 536 26.85 -11.78 -45.77
C ASN A 536 26.33 -13.06 -45.09
N GLN A 537 25.06 -13.41 -45.33
CA GLN A 537 24.48 -14.69 -44.89
C GLN A 537 24.05 -15.51 -46.12
N HIS A 538 24.35 -16.81 -46.08
CA HIS A 538 24.00 -17.77 -47.13
C HIS A 538 23.27 -18.95 -46.48
N ALA A 539 21.95 -18.97 -46.58
CA ALA A 539 21.12 -20.01 -45.98
C ALA A 539 21.07 -21.30 -46.83
N ASP A 540 20.66 -22.41 -46.22
CA ASP A 540 20.33 -23.69 -46.88
C ASP A 540 21.48 -24.29 -47.73
N GLN A 541 22.75 -24.15 -47.31
CA GLN A 541 23.88 -24.69 -48.07
C GLN A 541 24.02 -26.21 -47.85
N SER A 542 23.79 -27.00 -48.90
CA SER A 542 24.02 -28.45 -48.86
C SER A 542 25.53 -28.76 -48.83
N VAL A 543 26.04 -29.34 -47.75
CA VAL A 543 27.47 -29.66 -47.59
C VAL A 543 27.82 -31.13 -47.80
N ALA A 544 26.92 -31.94 -48.38
CA ALA A 544 27.18 -33.33 -48.70
C ALA A 544 28.31 -33.47 -49.75
N GLY A 545 29.53 -33.77 -49.28
CA GLY A 545 30.75 -33.82 -50.09
C GLY A 545 31.72 -32.67 -49.78
N GLU A 546 32.73 -32.48 -50.64
CA GLU A 546 33.70 -31.39 -50.50
C GLU A 546 33.26 -30.20 -51.36
N ASN A 547 32.70 -29.17 -50.73
CA ASN A 547 32.37 -27.92 -51.39
C ASN A 547 33.45 -26.88 -51.12
N TRP A 548 33.76 -26.11 -52.14
CA TRP A 548 34.75 -25.06 -52.07
C TRP A 548 34.13 -23.79 -52.60
N TYR A 549 34.37 -22.66 -51.94
CA TYR A 549 33.86 -21.34 -52.31
C TYR A 549 35.01 -20.35 -52.36
N ARG A 550 34.90 -19.29 -53.16
CA ARG A 550 35.85 -18.17 -53.19
C ARG A 550 35.22 -16.93 -52.58
N VAL A 551 35.95 -16.23 -51.71
CA VAL A 551 35.50 -15.01 -51.01
C VAL A 551 36.62 -13.97 -50.96
N SER A 552 36.32 -12.70 -50.70
CA SER A 552 37.32 -11.62 -50.51
C SER A 552 36.94 -10.68 -49.37
N ALA A 553 37.88 -10.29 -48.51
CA ALA A 553 37.63 -9.37 -47.40
C ALA A 553 37.41 -7.92 -47.88
N SER A 554 36.42 -7.21 -47.33
CA SER A 554 36.13 -5.81 -47.69
C SER A 554 37.10 -4.81 -47.05
N GLN A 555 37.62 -5.10 -45.86
CA GLN A 555 38.53 -4.24 -45.11
C GLN A 555 39.64 -5.02 -44.39
N THR A 556 40.56 -4.30 -43.74
CA THR A 556 41.63 -4.92 -42.93
C THR A 556 41.11 -5.18 -41.52
N GLY A 557 41.16 -6.42 -41.05
CA GLY A 557 40.64 -6.82 -39.74
C GLY A 557 40.37 -8.33 -39.66
N TYR A 558 39.54 -8.74 -38.71
CA TYR A 558 39.09 -10.12 -38.61
C TYR A 558 38.12 -10.45 -39.75
N PHE A 559 38.46 -11.47 -40.53
CA PHE A 559 37.52 -12.17 -41.40
C PHE A 559 37.03 -13.40 -40.66
N THR A 560 35.74 -13.40 -40.33
CA THR A 560 35.06 -14.47 -39.60
C THR A 560 34.14 -15.22 -40.56
N ALA A 561 34.21 -16.54 -40.55
CA ALA A 561 33.21 -17.40 -41.18
C ALA A 561 32.61 -18.32 -40.11
N LEU A 562 31.29 -18.36 -40.08
CA LEU A 562 30.46 -19.25 -39.28
C LEU A 562 29.66 -20.15 -40.21
N ALA A 563 29.48 -21.40 -39.84
CA ALA A 563 28.58 -22.33 -40.48
C ALA A 563 27.73 -22.98 -39.40
N ASP A 564 26.45 -22.60 -39.33
CA ASP A 564 25.45 -23.15 -38.43
C ASP A 564 24.71 -24.30 -39.13
N PHE A 565 24.49 -25.41 -38.44
CA PHE A 565 23.92 -26.61 -39.06
C PHE A 565 23.07 -27.42 -38.08
N SER A 566 22.11 -28.18 -38.61
CA SER A 566 21.22 -29.01 -37.78
C SER A 566 21.99 -30.04 -36.94
N ALA A 567 21.55 -30.25 -35.69
CA ALA A 567 22.12 -31.22 -34.76
C ALA A 567 22.16 -32.63 -35.41
N GLY A 568 23.36 -33.23 -35.46
CA GLY A 568 23.60 -34.53 -36.10
C GLY A 568 24.30 -34.47 -37.48
N GLY A 569 24.42 -33.28 -38.07
CA GLY A 569 25.37 -33.02 -39.16
C GLY A 569 26.78 -32.76 -38.63
N ALA A 570 27.81 -33.14 -39.37
CA ALA A 570 29.18 -32.68 -39.13
C ALA A 570 29.56 -31.70 -40.23
N VAL A 571 30.10 -30.52 -39.89
CA VAL A 571 30.61 -29.54 -40.85
C VAL A 571 32.04 -29.18 -40.49
N THR A 572 32.96 -29.35 -41.44
CA THR A 572 34.30 -28.75 -41.37
C THR A 572 34.30 -27.46 -42.18
N LEU A 573 34.77 -26.39 -41.56
CA LEU A 573 34.93 -25.09 -42.18
C LEU A 573 36.41 -24.74 -42.20
N GLU A 574 36.99 -24.44 -43.35
CA GLU A 574 38.43 -24.13 -43.47
C GLU A 574 38.67 -22.99 -44.43
N ILE A 575 39.66 -22.15 -44.14
CA ILE A 575 40.08 -21.05 -45.00
C ILE A 575 41.44 -21.39 -45.60
N TYR A 576 41.51 -21.29 -46.92
CA TYR A 576 42.69 -21.50 -47.74
C TYR A 576 43.08 -20.21 -48.46
N ASP A 577 44.36 -20.10 -48.80
CA ASP A 577 44.80 -19.11 -49.78
C ASP A 577 44.36 -19.50 -51.21
N THR A 578 44.56 -18.60 -52.16
CA THR A 578 44.22 -18.85 -53.58
C THR A 578 45.10 -19.92 -54.25
N GLN A 579 46.13 -20.42 -53.57
CA GLN A 579 46.99 -21.53 -53.99
C GLN A 579 46.58 -22.86 -53.32
N GLN A 580 45.46 -22.90 -52.59
CA GLN A 580 44.98 -24.04 -51.80
C GLN A 580 45.93 -24.48 -50.68
N ASN A 581 46.70 -23.56 -50.09
CA ASN A 581 47.35 -23.81 -48.81
C ASN A 581 46.40 -23.43 -47.68
N LEU A 582 46.24 -24.31 -46.69
CA LEU A 582 45.41 -24.05 -45.51
C LEU A 582 46.00 -22.88 -44.72
N ILE A 583 45.18 -21.84 -44.50
CA ILE A 583 45.51 -20.71 -43.63
C ILE A 583 45.06 -21.02 -42.20
N SER A 584 43.81 -21.44 -42.06
CA SER A 584 43.22 -21.78 -40.77
C SER A 584 42.09 -22.79 -40.94
N ALA A 585 41.95 -23.69 -39.97
CA ALA A 585 40.84 -24.62 -39.89
C ALA A 585 39.91 -24.17 -38.76
N GLY A 586 38.61 -24.29 -38.99
CA GLY A 586 37.59 -23.87 -38.05
C GLY A 586 37.48 -24.81 -36.86
N ASN A 587 37.15 -24.22 -35.72
CA ASN A 587 36.79 -24.94 -34.51
C ASN A 587 35.28 -25.16 -34.52
N VAL A 588 34.85 -26.38 -34.22
CA VAL A 588 33.42 -26.72 -34.10
C VAL A 588 33.04 -26.67 -32.64
N ALA A 589 32.02 -25.87 -32.33
CA ALA A 589 31.40 -25.79 -31.01
C ALA A 589 29.90 -26.02 -31.16
N GLY A 590 29.42 -27.18 -30.72
CA GLY A 590 28.03 -27.60 -30.91
C GLY A 590 27.66 -27.69 -32.39
N THR A 591 26.64 -26.94 -32.79
CA THR A 591 26.09 -26.88 -34.15
C THR A 591 26.70 -25.77 -35.01
N THR A 592 27.79 -25.14 -34.55
CA THR A 592 28.44 -24.04 -35.26
C THR A 592 29.91 -24.34 -35.50
N ALA A 593 30.35 -24.28 -36.75
CA ALA A 593 31.76 -24.28 -37.10
C ALA A 593 32.24 -22.84 -37.33
N ARG A 594 33.31 -22.42 -36.66
CA ARG A 594 33.83 -21.06 -36.70
C ARG A 594 35.30 -21.01 -37.09
N VAL A 595 35.66 -20.12 -38.00
CA VAL A 595 37.06 -19.79 -38.32
C VAL A 595 37.25 -18.28 -38.41
N ASP A 596 38.29 -17.78 -37.76
CA ASP A 596 38.70 -16.38 -37.78
C ASP A 596 40.12 -16.28 -38.38
N VAL A 597 40.35 -15.34 -39.28
CA VAL A 597 41.68 -15.03 -39.83
C VAL A 597 41.90 -13.53 -39.95
N ASP A 598 43.13 -13.07 -39.75
CA ASP A 598 43.52 -11.70 -40.08
C ASP A 598 43.55 -11.54 -41.60
N ALA A 599 42.76 -10.60 -42.12
CA ALA A 599 42.68 -10.29 -43.54
C ALA A 599 43.14 -8.86 -43.81
N ALA A 600 43.83 -8.65 -44.94
CA ALA A 600 44.03 -7.32 -45.52
C ALA A 600 42.86 -6.97 -46.45
N ALA A 601 42.50 -5.68 -46.53
CA ALA A 601 41.47 -5.21 -47.44
C ALA A 601 41.69 -5.71 -48.88
N GLY A 602 40.70 -6.39 -49.47
CA GLY A 602 40.73 -6.97 -50.81
C GLY A 602 41.44 -8.33 -50.93
N GLN A 603 41.89 -8.94 -49.83
CA GLN A 603 42.50 -10.28 -49.85
C GLN A 603 41.45 -11.35 -50.16
N SER A 604 41.74 -12.22 -51.14
CA SER A 604 40.86 -13.34 -51.51
C SER A 604 41.26 -14.64 -50.83
N PHE A 605 40.24 -15.40 -50.43
CA PHE A 605 40.35 -16.72 -49.80
C PHE A 605 39.54 -17.77 -50.57
N LEU A 606 39.90 -19.03 -50.36
CA LEU A 606 39.06 -20.17 -50.71
C LEU A 606 38.50 -20.75 -49.41
N LEU A 607 37.18 -20.72 -49.24
CA LEU A 607 36.48 -21.32 -48.12
C LEU A 607 36.11 -22.76 -48.48
N ARG A 608 36.61 -23.74 -47.73
CA ARG A 608 36.20 -25.13 -47.88
C ARG A 608 35.15 -25.43 -46.82
N ILE A 609 33.99 -25.91 -47.27
CA ILE A 609 32.92 -26.38 -46.41
C ILE A 609 32.62 -27.82 -46.81
N GLN A 610 32.76 -28.74 -45.88
CA GLN A 610 32.52 -30.16 -46.12
C GLN A 610 31.76 -30.74 -44.96
N GLY A 611 30.86 -31.69 -45.22
CA GLY A 611 30.08 -32.24 -44.13
C GLY A 611 29.04 -33.27 -44.52
N THR A 612 28.20 -33.59 -43.54
CA THR A 612 27.05 -34.48 -43.69
C THR A 612 25.71 -33.77 -43.51
N SER A 613 25.71 -32.49 -43.11
CA SER A 613 24.48 -31.70 -42.98
C SER A 613 23.87 -31.36 -44.35
N GLY A 614 22.55 -31.51 -44.46
CA GLY A 614 21.79 -31.13 -45.67
C GLY A 614 21.40 -29.65 -45.71
N ASP A 615 21.55 -28.97 -44.58
CA ASP A 615 21.09 -27.60 -44.34
C ASP A 615 22.16 -26.90 -43.46
N VAL A 616 22.87 -25.93 -44.05
CA VAL A 616 23.95 -25.18 -43.39
C VAL A 616 23.81 -23.70 -43.71
N ASP A 617 23.64 -22.89 -42.69
CA ASP A 617 23.59 -21.44 -42.80
C ASP A 617 25.00 -20.88 -42.59
N VAL A 618 25.55 -20.25 -43.62
CA VAL A 618 26.91 -19.71 -43.58
C VAL A 618 26.88 -18.20 -43.42
N THR A 619 27.43 -17.71 -42.30
CA THR A 619 27.58 -16.28 -42.03
C THR A 619 29.04 -15.87 -42.20
N LEU A 620 29.29 -14.86 -43.04
CA LEU A 620 30.62 -14.30 -43.29
C LEU A 620 30.65 -12.84 -42.85
N ALA A 621 31.63 -12.45 -42.04
CA ALA A 621 31.76 -11.09 -41.54
C ALA A 621 33.20 -10.58 -41.60
N ASN A 622 33.33 -9.28 -41.88
CA ASN A 622 34.59 -8.56 -41.84
C ASN A 622 34.38 -7.17 -41.22
N LEU A 623 33.77 -7.10 -40.03
CA LEU A 623 33.34 -5.85 -39.38
C LEU A 623 34.27 -5.38 -38.25
N VAL A 624 35.10 -6.27 -37.69
CA VAL A 624 35.91 -5.99 -36.49
C VAL A 624 37.39 -5.81 -36.83
N VAL A 625 37.99 -4.74 -36.31
CA VAL A 625 39.41 -4.43 -36.44
C VAL A 625 40.02 -4.35 -35.04
N HIS A 626 41.09 -5.13 -34.79
CA HIS A 626 41.86 -5.05 -33.54
C HIS A 626 43.24 -4.47 -33.83
N ALA A 627 43.54 -3.30 -33.26
CA ALA A 627 44.80 -2.59 -33.47
C ALA A 627 45.37 -2.07 -32.15
N GLY A 628 46.42 -2.73 -31.63
CA GLY A 628 46.96 -2.42 -30.31
C GLY A 628 45.96 -2.81 -29.22
N THR A 629 45.55 -1.85 -28.39
CA THR A 629 44.51 -2.05 -27.35
C THR A 629 43.14 -1.52 -27.77
N THR A 630 42.98 -1.07 -29.01
CA THR A 630 41.72 -0.52 -29.53
C THR A 630 41.06 -1.55 -30.43
N VAL A 631 39.78 -1.83 -30.18
CA VAL A 631 38.89 -2.62 -31.02
C VAL A 631 37.92 -1.67 -31.72
N THR A 632 37.78 -1.77 -33.03
CA THR A 632 36.86 -0.94 -33.81
C THR A 632 35.86 -1.84 -34.55
N VAL A 633 34.58 -1.53 -34.44
CA VAL A 633 33.51 -2.13 -35.24
C VAL A 633 33.12 -1.14 -36.33
N ALA A 634 33.20 -1.57 -37.58
CA ALA A 634 32.60 -0.86 -38.70
C ALA A 634 31.13 -1.24 -38.82
N GLY A 635 30.25 -0.27 -39.11
CA GLY A 635 28.85 -0.56 -39.42
C GLY A 635 28.69 -1.19 -40.80
N ALA A 636 27.69 -2.04 -40.94
CA ALA A 636 27.29 -2.65 -42.20
C ALA A 636 26.25 -1.78 -42.94
N ALA A 637 25.74 -2.30 -44.06
CA ALA A 637 24.58 -1.72 -44.72
C ALA A 637 23.33 -2.44 -44.21
N GLY A 638 22.39 -1.70 -43.61
CA GLY A 638 21.23 -2.26 -42.92
C GLY A 638 21.32 -2.10 -41.40
N ASP A 639 20.33 -2.62 -40.70
CA ASP A 639 20.22 -2.49 -39.24
C ASP A 639 21.35 -3.29 -38.55
N ASP A 640 22.16 -2.61 -37.74
CA ASP A 640 23.23 -3.23 -36.95
C ASP A 640 22.82 -3.36 -35.47
N GLU A 641 23.05 -4.54 -34.89
CA GLU A 641 22.87 -4.85 -33.48
C GLU A 641 24.23 -5.18 -32.84
N VAL A 642 24.65 -4.38 -31.86
CA VAL A 642 25.95 -4.55 -31.19
C VAL A 642 25.78 -4.70 -29.69
N THR A 643 26.34 -5.76 -29.11
CA THR A 643 26.39 -5.94 -27.66
C THR A 643 27.83 -5.95 -27.16
N PHE A 644 28.12 -5.21 -26.10
CA PHE A 644 29.41 -5.27 -25.39
C PHE A 644 29.18 -5.65 -23.94
N SER A 645 30.04 -6.50 -23.37
CA SER A 645 30.00 -6.87 -21.96
C SER A 645 31.38 -6.81 -21.32
N ALA A 646 31.49 -6.08 -20.20
CA ALA A 646 32.68 -6.00 -19.38
C ALA A 646 32.61 -6.98 -18.20
N GLY A 647 33.48 -8.00 -18.23
CA GLY A 647 33.65 -8.94 -17.11
C GLY A 647 35.13 -9.22 -16.81
N SER A 648 35.44 -10.46 -16.43
CA SER A 648 36.84 -10.93 -16.31
C SER A 648 37.57 -10.95 -17.65
N SER A 649 36.82 -10.91 -18.75
CA SER A 649 37.23 -10.62 -20.12
C SER A 649 36.15 -9.74 -20.77
N PHE A 650 36.48 -9.08 -21.87
CA PHE A 650 35.53 -8.32 -22.67
C PHE A 650 34.91 -9.21 -23.73
N TYR A 651 33.59 -9.14 -23.88
CA TYR A 651 32.87 -9.85 -24.93
C TYR A 651 32.11 -8.85 -25.79
N LEU A 652 32.26 -8.95 -27.10
CA LEU A 652 31.66 -8.07 -28.08
C LEU A 652 30.91 -8.91 -29.11
N THR A 653 29.61 -8.70 -29.26
CA THR A 653 28.78 -9.35 -30.28
C THR A 653 28.37 -8.31 -31.32
N VAL A 654 28.55 -8.62 -32.60
CA VAL A 654 28.13 -7.77 -33.73
C VAL A 654 27.26 -8.61 -34.64
N ASN A 655 25.97 -8.25 -34.78
CA ASN A 655 24.97 -8.98 -35.59
C ASN A 655 24.97 -10.50 -35.28
N GLY A 656 25.00 -10.86 -33.99
CA GLY A 656 25.03 -12.25 -33.50
C GLY A 656 26.43 -12.90 -33.44
N ILE A 657 27.48 -12.25 -33.96
CA ILE A 657 28.84 -12.81 -33.98
C ILE A 657 29.65 -12.30 -32.79
N GLY A 658 29.98 -13.20 -31.84
CA GLY A 658 30.75 -12.88 -30.64
C GLY A 658 32.27 -12.81 -30.83
N TYR A 659 32.95 -11.94 -30.10
CA TYR A 659 34.40 -11.73 -30.11
C TYR A 659 34.86 -11.53 -28.65
N GLY A 660 35.79 -12.36 -28.18
CA GLY A 660 36.34 -12.27 -26.82
C GLY A 660 37.72 -11.62 -26.79
N PHE A 661 37.96 -10.74 -25.82
CA PHE A 661 39.25 -10.08 -25.60
C PHE A 661 39.62 -10.12 -24.12
N SER A 662 40.85 -10.47 -23.77
CA SER A 662 41.31 -10.31 -22.39
C SER A 662 41.48 -8.84 -22.03
N THR A 663 41.43 -8.52 -20.74
CA THR A 663 41.62 -7.15 -20.23
C THR A 663 43.02 -6.56 -20.49
N SER A 664 43.97 -7.39 -20.94
CA SER A 664 45.31 -6.96 -21.36
C SER A 664 45.43 -6.71 -22.87
N GLU A 665 44.52 -7.24 -23.66
CA GLU A 665 44.53 -7.17 -25.13
C GLU A 665 43.74 -5.98 -25.67
N ALA A 666 42.71 -5.54 -24.96
CA ALA A 666 41.89 -4.40 -25.32
C ALA A 666 41.55 -3.55 -24.09
N SER A 667 41.37 -2.25 -24.29
CA SER A 667 40.88 -1.31 -23.26
C SER A 667 40.03 -0.19 -23.86
N GLU A 668 39.91 -0.12 -25.19
CA GLU A 668 39.12 0.90 -25.90
C GLU A 668 38.32 0.22 -27.01
N PHE A 669 37.02 0.48 -27.05
CA PHE A 669 36.09 -0.08 -28.03
C PHE A 669 35.36 1.05 -28.76
N GLN A 670 35.54 1.13 -30.08
CA GLN A 670 34.90 2.15 -30.92
C GLN A 670 33.87 1.47 -31.81
N LEU A 671 32.58 1.63 -31.49
CA LEU A 671 31.47 0.97 -32.16
C LEU A 671 30.78 1.95 -33.10
N ARG A 672 30.49 1.52 -34.34
CA ARG A 672 29.83 2.35 -35.36
C ARG A 672 28.61 1.59 -35.91
N GLY A 673 27.44 2.23 -35.90
CA GLY A 673 26.19 1.61 -36.37
C GLY A 673 25.92 1.68 -37.88
N GLY A 674 26.68 2.42 -38.69
CA GLY A 674 26.43 2.44 -40.15
C GLY A 674 25.10 3.07 -40.58
N GLU A 675 24.51 2.58 -41.69
CA GLU A 675 23.21 3.04 -42.23
C GLU A 675 22.10 2.06 -41.86
N GLY A 676 21.07 2.48 -41.12
CA GLY A 676 19.98 1.60 -40.68
C GLY A 676 19.37 2.06 -39.36
N ALA A 677 18.44 1.28 -38.83
CA ALA A 677 17.92 1.41 -37.47
C ALA A 677 18.79 0.57 -36.52
N ASN A 678 19.84 1.19 -35.97
CA ASN A 678 20.89 0.47 -35.24
C ASN A 678 20.65 0.50 -33.74
N SER A 679 20.93 -0.62 -33.06
CA SER A 679 20.84 -0.79 -31.61
C SER A 679 22.18 -1.18 -30.99
N VAL A 680 22.43 -0.67 -29.77
CA VAL A 680 23.60 -1.06 -28.97
C VAL A 680 23.22 -1.39 -27.54
N THR A 681 23.74 -2.49 -26.99
CA THR A 681 23.58 -2.88 -25.58
C THR A 681 24.94 -2.99 -24.93
N LEU A 682 25.19 -2.24 -23.85
CA LEU A 682 26.47 -2.18 -23.15
C LEU A 682 26.29 -2.66 -21.71
N TYR A 683 26.97 -3.73 -21.32
CA TYR A 683 27.00 -4.21 -19.94
C TYR A 683 28.30 -3.76 -19.27
N GLY A 684 28.14 -3.01 -18.18
CA GLY A 684 29.19 -2.56 -17.29
C GLY A 684 29.85 -3.68 -16.50
N ALA A 685 30.93 -3.35 -15.83
CA ALA A 685 31.65 -4.23 -14.93
C ALA A 685 31.02 -4.19 -13.53
N ALA A 686 31.44 -5.11 -12.64
CA ALA A 686 31.01 -5.10 -11.24
C ALA A 686 31.66 -3.98 -10.39
N THR A 687 32.15 -2.91 -11.02
CA THR A 687 32.80 -1.77 -10.37
C THR A 687 32.26 -0.49 -10.96
N ASP A 688 32.31 0.62 -10.20
CA ASP A 688 31.84 1.95 -10.60
C ASP A 688 32.09 2.29 -12.08
N ASP A 689 31.00 2.43 -12.81
CA ASP A 689 30.94 2.77 -14.22
C ASP A 689 30.24 4.12 -14.45
N ILE A 690 30.59 4.77 -15.56
CA ILE A 690 29.97 6.02 -16.01
C ILE A 690 29.44 5.86 -17.43
N ALA A 691 28.15 6.12 -17.60
CA ALA A 691 27.50 6.18 -18.91
C ALA A 691 27.16 7.63 -19.28
N ILE A 692 27.44 8.03 -20.53
CA ILE A 692 27.05 9.32 -21.10
C ILE A 692 26.30 9.06 -22.40
N MET A 693 25.03 9.44 -22.46
CA MET A 693 24.12 9.10 -23.55
C MET A 693 23.49 10.36 -24.15
N LEU A 694 23.80 10.60 -25.42
CA LEU A 694 23.16 11.60 -26.27
C LEU A 694 22.42 10.88 -27.40
N ALA A 695 21.56 11.59 -28.13
CA ALA A 695 20.92 11.03 -29.32
C ALA A 695 21.97 10.55 -30.34
N GLY A 696 21.98 9.25 -30.65
CA GLY A 696 22.91 8.64 -31.60
C GLY A 696 24.29 8.26 -31.02
N ASN A 697 24.61 8.67 -29.79
CA ASN A 697 25.96 8.60 -29.23
C ASN A 697 25.93 8.14 -27.77
N THR A 698 26.56 7.01 -27.47
CA THR A 698 26.64 6.46 -26.11
C THR A 698 28.08 6.11 -25.77
N ASP A 699 28.58 6.66 -24.67
CA ASP A 699 29.88 6.31 -24.10
C ASP A 699 29.68 5.59 -22.76
N LEU A 700 30.41 4.49 -22.54
CA LEU A 700 30.48 3.77 -21.26
C LEU A 700 31.94 3.67 -20.83
N THR A 701 32.27 4.10 -19.62
CA THR A 701 33.63 4.07 -19.08
C THR A 701 33.67 3.40 -17.73
N GLY A 702 34.52 2.39 -17.60
CA GLY A 702 34.86 1.75 -16.33
C GLY A 702 36.33 1.87 -15.98
N ALA A 703 36.75 1.18 -14.92
CA ALA A 703 38.12 1.29 -14.39
C ALA A 703 39.23 0.92 -15.39
N ASN A 704 38.97 -0.03 -16.31
CA ASN A 704 39.95 -0.59 -17.24
C ASN A 704 39.47 -0.63 -18.70
N TYR A 705 38.32 -0.02 -19.02
CA TYR A 705 37.79 0.00 -20.37
C TYR A 705 37.03 1.29 -20.67
N ALA A 706 36.98 1.66 -21.96
CA ALA A 706 36.14 2.73 -22.47
C ALA A 706 35.49 2.27 -23.78
N VAL A 707 34.17 2.42 -23.88
CA VAL A 707 33.38 2.13 -25.07
C VAL A 707 32.79 3.43 -25.59
N SER A 708 32.93 3.68 -26.89
CA SER A 708 32.26 4.78 -27.58
C SER A 708 31.46 4.23 -28.75
N ALA A 709 30.14 4.30 -28.63
CA ALA A 709 29.18 3.83 -29.62
C ALA A 709 28.52 5.02 -30.33
N VAL A 710 28.64 5.08 -31.65
CA VAL A 710 28.15 6.21 -32.46
C VAL A 710 27.34 5.72 -33.65
N GLY A 711 26.22 6.39 -33.91
CA GLY A 711 25.28 6.05 -34.98
C GLY A 711 24.23 5.02 -34.56
N PHE A 712 23.93 4.92 -33.27
CA PHE A 712 22.91 4.00 -32.72
C PHE A 712 21.69 4.80 -32.27
N GLY A 713 20.55 4.57 -32.91
CA GLY A 713 19.30 5.22 -32.55
C GLY A 713 18.72 4.66 -31.26
N THR A 714 18.98 3.39 -30.96
CA THR A 714 18.59 2.76 -29.69
C THR A 714 19.84 2.36 -28.92
N ALA A 715 19.95 2.76 -27.66
CA ALA A 715 21.06 2.35 -26.80
C ALA A 715 20.55 1.91 -25.43
N THR A 716 21.06 0.78 -24.93
CA THR A 716 20.79 0.27 -23.57
C THR A 716 22.10 0.09 -22.82
N VAL A 717 22.20 0.55 -21.59
CA VAL A 717 23.41 0.39 -20.75
C VAL A 717 23.04 -0.20 -19.38
N HIS A 718 23.75 -1.23 -18.95
CA HIS A 718 23.57 -1.87 -17.64
C HIS A 718 24.79 -1.59 -16.75
N GLY A 719 24.58 -1.22 -15.48
CA GLY A 719 25.68 -0.84 -14.56
C GLY A 719 26.64 -1.99 -14.20
N GLY A 720 26.15 -3.24 -14.11
CA GLY A 720 26.99 -4.40 -13.77
C GLY A 720 27.35 -4.51 -12.27
N GLY A 721 27.13 -3.43 -11.50
CA GLY A 721 27.28 -3.34 -10.05
C GLY A 721 28.39 -2.35 -9.66
N GLY A 722 28.29 -1.73 -8.49
CA GLY A 722 29.20 -0.63 -8.12
C GLY A 722 28.40 0.53 -7.57
N ASN A 723 28.94 1.74 -7.66
CA ASN A 723 28.18 2.99 -7.54
C ASN A 723 28.14 3.67 -8.90
N ASP A 724 27.25 3.18 -9.75
CA ASP A 724 27.23 3.49 -11.17
C ASP A 724 26.46 4.78 -11.44
N ARG A 725 26.93 5.57 -12.40
CA ARG A 725 26.29 6.85 -12.75
C ARG A 725 26.07 7.05 -14.25
N ALA A 726 24.84 7.39 -14.62
CA ALA A 726 24.48 7.71 -16.00
C ALA A 726 24.09 9.18 -16.19
N TYR A 727 24.42 9.74 -17.35
CA TYR A 727 24.02 11.07 -17.80
C TYR A 727 23.27 10.96 -19.13
N LEU A 728 21.99 11.35 -19.16
CA LEU A 728 21.15 11.31 -20.36
C LEU A 728 20.83 12.75 -20.81
N PHE A 729 20.87 13.00 -22.12
CA PHE A 729 20.68 14.32 -22.70
C PHE A 729 19.58 14.33 -23.77
N ASP A 730 18.81 15.41 -23.78
CA ASP A 730 17.76 15.72 -24.74
C ASP A 730 18.28 16.11 -26.14
N THR A 731 17.33 16.35 -27.03
CA THR A 731 17.50 16.97 -28.34
C THR A 731 16.83 18.35 -28.37
N ALA A 732 16.78 18.97 -29.55
CA ALA A 732 16.07 20.24 -29.72
C ALA A 732 14.55 20.06 -30.00
N GLY A 733 14.05 18.82 -29.89
CA GLY A 733 12.64 18.46 -30.04
C GLY A 733 11.99 18.24 -28.69
N ASP A 734 10.73 17.79 -28.68
CA ASP A 734 10.06 17.42 -27.42
C ASP A 734 10.54 16.02 -27.02
N ASP A 735 11.16 15.91 -25.85
CA ASP A 735 11.74 14.68 -25.32
C ASP A 735 11.07 14.25 -24.00
N GLU A 736 11.02 12.93 -23.76
CA GLU A 736 10.44 12.33 -22.56
C GLU A 736 11.52 11.57 -21.76
N PHE A 737 11.51 11.76 -20.44
CA PHE A 737 12.28 10.94 -19.51
C PHE A 737 11.35 10.14 -18.58
N VAL A 738 11.57 8.85 -18.46
CA VAL A 738 10.91 7.98 -17.48
C VAL A 738 11.98 7.40 -16.56
N GLY A 739 11.85 7.64 -15.25
CA GLY A 739 12.80 7.17 -14.24
C GLY A 739 12.13 6.37 -13.13
N THR A 740 12.32 5.05 -13.16
CA THR A 740 11.96 4.13 -12.06
C THR A 740 13.20 3.83 -11.21
N SER A 741 13.11 2.90 -10.25
CA SER A 741 14.24 2.39 -9.47
C SER A 741 15.14 1.42 -10.23
N ASP A 742 14.66 0.84 -11.33
CA ASP A 742 15.40 -0.12 -12.17
C ASP A 742 15.68 0.45 -13.56
N ILE A 743 14.64 0.80 -14.31
CA ILE A 743 14.72 1.29 -15.68
C ILE A 743 14.63 2.81 -15.74
N ARG A 744 15.60 3.47 -16.38
CA ARG A 744 15.54 4.89 -16.73
C ARG A 744 15.72 5.07 -18.23
N ARG A 745 14.83 5.80 -18.86
CA ARG A 745 14.75 5.92 -20.31
C ARG A 745 14.57 7.37 -20.69
N MET A 746 15.35 7.84 -21.65
CA MET A 746 15.17 9.13 -22.31
C MET A 746 14.96 8.91 -23.80
N GLU A 747 13.90 9.49 -24.35
CA GLU A 747 13.56 9.29 -25.75
C GLU A 747 12.98 10.53 -26.41
N GLY A 748 13.08 10.52 -27.74
CA GLY A 748 12.54 11.55 -28.60
C GLY A 748 12.50 11.11 -30.05
N ALA A 749 12.34 12.07 -30.95
CA ALA A 749 12.24 11.77 -32.37
C ALA A 749 13.52 11.12 -32.92
N GLY A 750 13.48 9.80 -33.11
CA GLY A 750 14.55 9.02 -33.75
C GLY A 750 15.67 8.55 -32.81
N TYR A 751 15.48 8.64 -31.49
CA TYR A 751 16.39 8.01 -30.53
C TYR A 751 15.70 7.54 -29.25
N GLN A 752 16.27 6.51 -28.62
CA GLN A 752 15.88 6.01 -27.30
C GLN A 752 17.13 5.52 -26.54
N ASN A 753 17.39 6.12 -25.39
CA ASN A 753 18.51 5.80 -24.51
C ASN A 753 17.97 5.23 -23.20
N THR A 754 18.31 3.99 -22.88
CA THR A 754 17.85 3.27 -21.68
C THR A 754 19.05 2.92 -20.80
N VAL A 755 18.92 3.10 -19.49
CA VAL A 755 19.89 2.64 -18.49
C VAL A 755 19.20 1.80 -17.43
N GLN A 756 19.88 0.74 -16.98
CA GLN A 756 19.40 -0.23 -16.01
C GLN A 756 20.47 -0.52 -14.96
N ALA A 757 20.06 -0.82 -13.72
CA ALA A 757 20.98 -1.12 -12.62
C ALA A 757 22.05 -0.02 -12.37
N PHE A 758 21.65 1.26 -12.47
CA PHE A 758 22.47 2.41 -12.10
C PHE A 758 21.96 3.01 -10.78
N ASP A 759 22.84 3.25 -9.81
CA ASP A 759 22.49 3.90 -8.54
C ASP A 759 22.04 5.35 -8.74
N ARG A 760 22.59 6.03 -9.76
CA ARG A 760 22.24 7.42 -10.05
C ARG A 760 22.11 7.69 -11.54
N VAL A 761 21.03 8.35 -11.91
CA VAL A 761 20.80 8.83 -13.27
C VAL A 761 20.50 10.32 -13.25
N ASP A 762 21.28 11.10 -14.01
CA ASP A 762 21.07 12.53 -14.22
C ASP A 762 20.59 12.78 -15.66
N ALA A 763 19.34 13.19 -15.85
CA ALA A 763 18.79 13.58 -17.15
C ALA A 763 18.73 15.10 -17.32
N TYR A 764 19.06 15.59 -18.51
CA TYR A 764 19.13 17.02 -18.83
C TYR A 764 18.30 17.35 -20.06
N ALA A 765 17.34 18.27 -19.89
CA ALA A 765 16.55 18.90 -20.95
C ALA A 765 17.10 20.32 -21.23
N THR A 766 18.21 20.44 -21.98
CA THR A 766 18.94 21.71 -22.18
C THR A 766 19.10 22.14 -23.63
N ALA A 767 18.78 21.27 -24.59
CA ALA A 767 18.79 21.56 -26.02
C ALA A 767 17.46 22.18 -26.50
N GLY A 768 16.41 22.09 -25.66
CA GLY A 768 15.16 22.83 -25.75
C GLY A 768 14.07 22.04 -26.46
N GLY A 769 12.82 22.30 -26.11
CA GLY A 769 11.68 21.46 -26.47
C GLY A 769 10.54 21.84 -25.53
N ASN A 770 9.47 21.06 -25.51
CA ASN A 770 8.58 20.98 -24.37
C ASN A 770 8.77 19.61 -23.70
N ASP A 771 9.74 19.55 -22.79
CA ASP A 771 10.30 18.31 -22.29
C ASP A 771 9.62 17.87 -20.98
N GLN A 772 9.37 16.57 -20.85
CA GLN A 772 8.63 16.00 -19.73
C GLN A 772 9.38 14.85 -19.04
N ALA A 773 9.33 14.83 -17.70
CA ALA A 773 9.90 13.77 -16.89
C ALA A 773 8.84 13.10 -16.00
N TYR A 774 8.85 11.77 -15.95
CA TYR A 774 8.04 10.94 -15.05
C TYR A 774 8.97 10.19 -14.11
N LEU A 775 8.76 10.32 -12.80
CA LEU A 775 9.54 9.69 -11.75
C LEU A 775 8.63 8.77 -10.92
N TYR A 776 9.07 7.54 -10.64
CA TYR A 776 8.29 6.54 -9.92
C TYR A 776 9.03 6.07 -8.67
N ASP A 777 8.26 5.79 -7.62
CA ASP A 777 8.71 5.29 -6.32
C ASP A 777 9.10 3.81 -6.32
N THR A 778 9.52 3.35 -5.14
CA THR A 778 9.66 1.94 -4.77
C THR A 778 8.66 1.62 -3.68
N ALA A 779 8.51 0.33 -3.32
CA ALA A 779 7.72 -0.04 -2.15
C ALA A 779 8.30 0.45 -0.80
N GLY A 780 9.48 1.08 -0.81
CA GLY A 780 10.12 1.68 0.35
C GLY A 780 9.68 3.12 0.58
N ASN A 781 10.24 3.79 1.60
CA ASN A 781 9.95 5.21 1.81
C ASN A 781 10.80 6.06 0.85
N ASP A 782 10.14 6.78 -0.05
CA ASP A 782 10.72 7.60 -1.09
C ASP A 782 10.52 9.09 -0.86
N GLN A 783 11.42 9.88 -1.44
CA GLN A 783 11.38 11.34 -1.39
C GLN A 783 11.42 11.93 -2.79
N PHE A 784 10.43 12.77 -3.09
CA PHE A 784 10.43 13.63 -4.27
C PHE A 784 10.73 15.08 -3.88
N PHE A 785 11.56 15.76 -4.68
CA PHE A 785 11.93 17.14 -4.47
C PHE A 785 11.84 17.90 -5.79
N GLY A 786 10.82 18.75 -5.92
CA GLY A 786 10.52 19.53 -7.12
C GLY A 786 10.89 21.00 -6.99
N LYS A 787 11.75 21.51 -7.88
CA LYS A 787 12.03 22.95 -8.01
C LYS A 787 11.84 23.40 -9.46
N SER A 788 11.83 24.71 -9.68
CA SER A 788 11.75 25.30 -11.02
C SER A 788 12.97 25.01 -11.91
N GLU A 789 14.16 24.78 -11.35
CA GLU A 789 15.38 24.54 -12.13
C GLU A 789 15.73 23.06 -12.31
N PHE A 790 15.37 22.23 -11.32
CA PHE A 790 15.68 20.81 -11.26
C PHE A 790 14.76 20.12 -10.27
N SER A 791 14.60 18.81 -10.45
CA SER A 791 13.86 17.95 -9.55
C SER A 791 14.62 16.64 -9.35
N TRP A 792 14.34 15.93 -8.26
CA TRP A 792 14.87 14.58 -8.07
C TRP A 792 13.92 13.72 -7.26
N MET A 793 14.03 12.41 -7.47
CA MET A 793 13.37 11.38 -6.68
C MET A 793 14.41 10.38 -6.20
N GLN A 794 14.32 10.02 -4.92
CA GLN A 794 15.29 9.15 -4.26
C GLN A 794 14.62 8.21 -3.27
N GLY A 795 15.08 6.96 -3.28
CA GLY A 795 14.82 5.95 -2.27
C GLY A 795 16.07 5.18 -1.88
N ALA A 796 15.88 4.00 -1.32
CA ALA A 796 16.98 3.09 -1.02
C ALA A 796 17.61 2.58 -2.33
N GLY A 797 18.91 2.82 -2.50
CA GLY A 797 19.68 2.28 -3.63
C GLY A 797 19.51 3.00 -4.97
N TYR A 798 18.74 4.10 -5.04
CA TYR A 798 18.63 4.85 -6.30
C TYR A 798 18.42 6.36 -6.15
N LEU A 799 18.81 7.12 -7.17
CA LEU A 799 18.50 8.54 -7.32
C LEU A 799 18.27 8.91 -8.80
N ASN A 800 17.07 9.38 -9.11
CA ASN A 800 16.73 9.96 -10.41
C ASN A 800 16.78 11.49 -10.28
N PHE A 801 17.70 12.14 -10.99
CA PHE A 801 17.85 13.60 -11.03
C PHE A 801 17.48 14.10 -12.42
N VAL A 802 16.60 15.10 -12.49
CA VAL A 802 16.16 15.71 -13.75
C VAL A 802 16.38 17.22 -13.69
N LYS A 803 16.86 17.80 -14.80
CA LYS A 803 17.18 19.23 -14.85
C LYS A 803 16.63 19.88 -16.11
N SER A 804 16.06 21.07 -15.94
CA SER A 804 15.55 21.94 -17.02
C SER A 804 14.38 21.38 -17.83
N PHE A 805 13.69 20.35 -17.34
CA PHE A 805 12.43 19.87 -17.91
C PHE A 805 11.30 20.87 -17.61
N ASP A 806 10.41 21.10 -18.59
CA ASP A 806 9.26 22.01 -18.44
C ASP A 806 8.20 21.43 -17.49
N ARG A 807 8.07 20.10 -17.48
CA ARG A 807 7.13 19.35 -16.63
C ARG A 807 7.81 18.15 -15.97
N VAL A 808 7.69 18.05 -14.64
CA VAL A 808 8.14 16.89 -13.87
C VAL A 808 6.98 16.34 -13.06
N GLU A 809 6.71 15.05 -13.22
CA GLU A 809 5.65 14.34 -12.52
C GLU A 809 6.25 13.19 -11.71
N ALA A 810 5.93 13.13 -10.43
CA ALA A 810 6.33 12.07 -9.54
C ALA A 810 5.10 11.28 -9.08
N TYR A 811 5.22 9.95 -9.07
CA TYR A 811 4.15 9.03 -8.69
C TYR A 811 4.62 8.16 -7.53
N SER A 812 3.82 8.13 -6.47
CA SER A 812 3.93 7.20 -5.34
C SER A 812 2.81 6.17 -5.47
N THR A 813 3.15 5.00 -6.01
CA THR A 813 2.19 3.94 -6.39
C THR A 813 2.60 2.55 -5.91
N ALA A 814 3.86 2.35 -5.53
CA ALA A 814 4.41 1.07 -5.10
C ALA A 814 4.27 0.84 -3.58
N GLY A 815 3.76 1.83 -2.84
CA GLY A 815 3.56 1.79 -1.38
C GLY A 815 4.79 2.33 -0.63
N GLY A 816 4.65 2.56 0.67
CA GLY A 816 5.68 3.27 1.45
C GLY A 816 5.04 4.36 2.31
N SER A 817 5.87 5.12 3.02
CA SER A 817 5.48 6.40 3.62
C SER A 817 6.23 7.53 2.92
N ASP A 818 5.64 8.02 1.85
CA ASP A 818 6.33 8.83 0.86
C ASP A 818 6.10 10.31 1.06
N ARG A 819 7.11 11.10 0.68
CA ARG A 819 7.07 12.55 0.89
C ARG A 819 7.57 13.36 -0.29
N ALA A 820 6.75 14.31 -0.73
CA ALA A 820 7.12 15.28 -1.74
C ALA A 820 7.40 16.67 -1.15
N TYR A 821 8.40 17.35 -1.68
CA TYR A 821 8.77 18.72 -1.35
C TYR A 821 8.74 19.59 -2.62
N LEU A 822 7.90 20.61 -2.67
CA LEU A 822 7.75 21.50 -3.82
C LEU A 822 8.20 22.93 -3.48
N TYR A 823 9.01 23.54 -4.34
CA TYR A 823 9.54 24.90 -4.13
C TYR A 823 9.24 25.84 -5.28
N ASP A 824 8.87 27.07 -4.93
CA ASP A 824 8.56 28.16 -5.85
C ASP A 824 9.77 28.61 -6.70
N SER A 825 9.44 29.41 -7.71
CA SER A 825 10.35 30.26 -8.47
C SER A 825 10.33 31.68 -7.91
N ALA A 826 11.07 32.59 -8.54
CA ALA A 826 11.02 34.02 -8.21
C ALA A 826 9.81 34.76 -8.85
N GLY A 827 8.94 34.03 -9.55
CA GLY A 827 7.72 34.54 -10.19
C GLY A 827 6.49 34.38 -9.29
N ASP A 828 5.31 34.69 -9.81
CA ASP A 828 4.06 34.40 -9.10
C ASP A 828 3.69 32.93 -9.33
N ASP A 829 3.71 32.12 -8.27
CA ASP A 829 3.48 30.67 -8.36
C ASP A 829 2.20 30.23 -7.65
N THR A 830 1.63 29.10 -8.09
CA THR A 830 0.42 28.52 -7.50
C THR A 830 0.65 27.08 -7.07
N PHE A 831 0.45 26.81 -5.77
CA PHE A 831 0.37 25.46 -5.21
C PHE A 831 -1.09 25.01 -5.16
N VAL A 832 -1.35 23.79 -5.60
CA VAL A 832 -2.61 23.08 -5.38
C VAL A 832 -2.34 21.77 -4.66
N GLY A 833 -2.93 21.58 -3.49
CA GLY A 833 -2.86 20.34 -2.72
C GLY A 833 -4.23 19.65 -2.63
N ARG A 834 -4.29 18.37 -2.95
CA ARG A 834 -5.46 17.49 -2.77
C ARG A 834 -5.05 16.22 -2.01
N SER A 835 -6.01 15.34 -1.77
CA SER A 835 -5.77 14.07 -1.07
C SER A 835 -5.02 13.02 -1.88
N ASP A 836 -5.14 13.05 -3.20
CA ASP A 836 -4.54 12.09 -4.13
C ASP A 836 -3.38 12.69 -4.94
N SER A 837 -3.42 14.00 -5.18
CA SER A 837 -2.52 14.68 -6.10
C SER A 837 -2.24 16.11 -5.66
N SER A 838 -1.03 16.57 -5.88
CA SER A 838 -0.60 17.93 -5.57
C SER A 838 0.36 18.44 -6.63
N TRP A 839 0.34 19.74 -6.91
CA TRP A 839 1.29 20.34 -7.83
C TRP A 839 1.62 21.78 -7.47
N LEU A 840 2.79 22.22 -7.93
CA LEU A 840 3.24 23.59 -7.88
C LEU A 840 3.62 24.02 -9.29
N GLU A 841 3.00 25.10 -9.76
CA GLU A 841 3.20 25.62 -11.10
C GLU A 841 3.58 27.10 -11.09
N GLY A 842 4.42 27.45 -12.07
CA GLY A 842 4.85 28.80 -12.38
C GLY A 842 4.90 29.03 -13.87
N GLY A 843 5.40 30.21 -14.30
CA GLY A 843 5.40 30.57 -15.72
C GLY A 843 6.18 29.64 -16.65
N ASN A 844 7.18 28.91 -16.13
CA ASN A 844 8.08 28.06 -16.92
C ASN A 844 8.37 26.69 -16.26
N PHE A 845 7.54 26.25 -15.30
CA PHE A 845 7.72 24.93 -14.70
C PHE A 845 6.40 24.39 -14.15
N PHE A 846 6.26 23.07 -14.16
CA PHE A 846 5.17 22.35 -13.50
C PHE A 846 5.72 21.13 -12.77
N ASN A 847 5.64 21.11 -11.45
CA ASN A 847 6.02 19.96 -10.62
C ASN A 847 4.77 19.32 -10.02
N TYR A 848 4.53 18.05 -10.33
CA TYR A 848 3.37 17.26 -9.92
C TYR A 848 3.78 16.07 -9.06
N ALA A 849 2.98 15.77 -8.05
CA ALA A 849 3.18 14.68 -7.10
C ALA A 849 1.83 13.98 -6.86
N GLU A 850 1.74 12.69 -7.22
CA GLU A 850 0.54 11.86 -7.06
C GLU A 850 0.83 10.70 -6.09
N GLY A 851 -0.15 10.37 -5.25
CA GLY A 851 -0.10 9.23 -4.33
C GLY A 851 0.70 9.44 -3.03
N PHE A 852 1.49 10.51 -2.92
CA PHE A 852 2.31 10.79 -1.74
C PHE A 852 1.49 11.04 -0.47
N ASP A 853 1.81 10.36 0.64
CA ASP A 853 1.16 10.56 1.95
C ASP A 853 1.31 11.99 2.47
N ARG A 854 2.42 12.66 2.10
CA ARG A 854 2.70 14.03 2.51
C ARG A 854 3.32 14.87 1.40
N VAL A 855 2.74 16.04 1.14
CA VAL A 855 3.28 17.04 0.22
C VAL A 855 3.52 18.36 0.96
N ASP A 856 4.77 18.80 1.03
CA ASP A 856 5.14 20.11 1.59
C ASP A 856 5.55 21.09 0.49
N ALA A 857 4.81 22.18 0.34
CA ALA A 857 5.09 23.27 -0.56
C ALA A 857 5.66 24.49 0.17
N TYR A 858 6.67 25.12 -0.43
CA TYR A 858 7.37 26.28 0.11
C TYR A 858 7.46 27.41 -0.91
N ALA A 859 6.95 28.59 -0.51
CA ALA A 859 7.20 29.84 -1.21
C ALA A 859 8.32 30.62 -0.49
N THR A 860 9.50 30.67 -1.11
CA THR A 860 10.76 31.17 -0.53
C THR A 860 11.58 32.04 -1.49
N ALA A 861 11.33 31.97 -2.80
CA ALA A 861 12.05 32.70 -3.84
C ALA A 861 11.38 34.03 -4.22
N GLY A 862 10.19 34.30 -3.67
CA GLY A 862 9.50 35.58 -3.73
C GLY A 862 8.59 35.70 -4.95
N GLY A 863 7.52 36.48 -4.84
CA GLY A 863 6.42 36.45 -5.79
C GLY A 863 5.12 36.76 -5.06
N TYR A 864 4.00 36.83 -5.77
CA TYR A 864 2.67 36.76 -5.16
C TYR A 864 2.14 35.33 -5.21
N ASP A 865 2.66 34.50 -4.32
CA ASP A 865 2.39 33.06 -4.35
C ASP A 865 1.07 32.71 -3.66
N GLN A 866 0.33 31.77 -4.26
CA GLN A 866 -0.97 31.32 -3.75
C GLN A 866 -0.96 29.81 -3.50
N ALA A 867 -1.54 29.37 -2.38
CA ALA A 867 -1.80 27.96 -2.09
C ALA A 867 -3.31 27.69 -2.05
N ARG A 868 -3.76 26.64 -2.72
CA ARG A 868 -5.15 26.15 -2.69
C ARG A 868 -5.15 24.71 -2.21
N MET A 869 -5.85 24.43 -1.11
CA MET A 869 -5.84 23.13 -0.45
C MET A 869 -7.27 22.58 -0.43
N TYR A 870 -7.47 21.35 -0.87
CA TYR A 870 -8.78 20.72 -1.02
C TYR A 870 -8.92 19.45 -0.17
N ASP A 871 -10.09 19.29 0.42
CA ASP A 871 -10.52 18.15 1.22
C ASP A 871 -10.61 16.85 0.41
N SER A 872 -10.72 15.75 1.15
CA SER A 872 -11.12 14.43 0.66
C SER A 872 -12.62 14.22 0.88
N ALA A 873 -13.16 13.06 0.50
CA ALA A 873 -14.53 12.69 0.85
C ALA A 873 -14.71 12.33 2.35
N GLY A 874 -13.61 12.19 3.09
CA GLY A 874 -13.56 11.87 4.52
C GLY A 874 -13.80 13.10 5.41
N ASN A 875 -13.50 12.98 6.71
CA ASN A 875 -13.53 14.14 7.60
C ASN A 875 -12.14 14.77 7.68
N ASP A 876 -12.02 16.01 7.23
CA ASP A 876 -10.75 16.70 7.08
C ASP A 876 -10.60 17.90 8.01
N GLN A 877 -9.34 18.26 8.27
CA GLN A 877 -8.98 19.42 9.05
C GLN A 877 -8.10 20.37 8.25
N PHE A 878 -8.51 21.63 8.18
CA PHE A 878 -7.69 22.72 7.67
C PHE A 878 -7.18 23.58 8.82
N TYR A 879 -5.88 23.83 8.85
CA TYR A 879 -5.22 24.65 9.85
C TYR A 879 -4.51 25.80 9.14
N GLY A 880 -5.03 27.00 9.31
CA GLY A 880 -4.60 28.20 8.62
C GLY A 880 -3.87 29.18 9.54
N LYS A 881 -2.57 29.39 9.31
CA LYS A 881 -1.79 30.48 9.95
C LYS A 881 -1.13 31.35 8.88
N SER A 882 -0.72 32.55 9.29
CA SER A 882 0.01 33.49 8.43
C SER A 882 1.36 32.95 7.94
N GLU A 883 2.07 32.15 8.75
CA GLU A 883 3.38 31.63 8.38
C GLU A 883 3.29 30.33 7.58
N PHE A 884 2.33 29.47 7.94
CA PHE A 884 2.12 28.18 7.31
C PHE A 884 0.67 27.73 7.47
N SER A 885 0.23 26.87 6.56
CA SER A 885 -1.07 26.22 6.63
C SER A 885 -0.93 24.75 6.27
N TRP A 886 -1.85 23.91 6.75
CA TRP A 886 -1.92 22.52 6.35
C TRP A 886 -3.35 22.04 6.26
N MET A 887 -3.55 21.00 5.46
CA MET A 887 -4.80 20.27 5.34
C MET A 887 -4.51 18.78 5.46
N GLN A 888 -5.29 18.09 6.30
CA GLN A 888 -5.06 16.69 6.63
C GLN A 888 -6.37 15.92 6.70
N GLY A 889 -6.31 14.70 6.19
CA GLY A 889 -7.33 13.67 6.32
C GLY A 889 -6.76 12.31 6.64
N SER A 890 -7.56 11.27 6.41
CA SER A 890 -7.07 9.90 6.47
C SER A 890 -6.11 9.63 5.31
N GLY A 891 -4.87 9.27 5.60
CA GLY A 891 -3.88 8.86 4.59
C GLY A 891 -3.21 9.99 3.81
N TYR A 892 -3.49 11.26 4.10
CA TYR A 892 -2.82 12.38 3.40
C TYR A 892 -2.60 13.61 4.28
N LEU A 893 -1.55 14.37 3.98
CA LEU A 893 -1.28 15.70 4.52
C LEU A 893 -0.66 16.61 3.46
N THR A 894 -1.30 17.75 3.19
CA THR A 894 -0.72 18.83 2.40
C THR A 894 -0.31 19.97 3.32
N PHE A 895 0.88 20.54 3.09
CA PHE A 895 1.46 21.61 3.91
C PHE A 895 1.94 22.73 2.99
N ALA A 896 1.66 23.98 3.34
CA ALA A 896 2.04 25.16 2.57
C ALA A 896 2.67 26.20 3.49
N GLN A 897 3.89 26.65 3.20
CA GLN A 897 4.60 27.64 4.00
C GLN A 897 5.10 28.80 3.14
N GLY A 898 4.98 30.03 3.66
CA GLY A 898 5.51 31.24 3.01
C GLY A 898 4.63 31.84 1.91
N PHE A 899 3.50 31.21 1.57
CA PHE A 899 2.57 31.69 0.53
C PHE A 899 1.89 32.99 0.98
N THR A 900 1.78 33.96 0.05
CA THR A 900 1.14 35.25 0.34
C THR A 900 -0.35 35.11 0.60
N ARG A 901 -0.99 34.09 0.01
CA ARG A 901 -2.40 33.77 0.21
C ARG A 901 -2.60 32.25 0.26
N VAL A 902 -3.41 31.80 1.21
CA VAL A 902 -3.81 30.39 1.33
C VAL A 902 -5.32 30.27 1.37
N ASP A 903 -5.90 29.45 0.49
CA ASP A 903 -7.31 29.11 0.47
C ASP A 903 -7.50 27.61 0.77
N GLY A 904 -8.17 27.28 1.87
CA GLY A 904 -8.69 25.94 2.15
C GLY A 904 -10.13 25.79 1.63
N TYR A 905 -10.43 24.66 1.00
CA TYR A 905 -11.73 24.32 0.44
C TYR A 905 -12.21 22.98 1.00
N SER A 906 -13.45 22.96 1.48
CA SER A 906 -14.25 21.76 1.73
C SER A 906 -15.34 21.67 0.65
N THR A 907 -15.24 20.66 -0.21
CA THR A 907 -15.99 20.49 -1.46
C THR A 907 -16.31 19.04 -1.79
N ALA A 908 -15.62 18.06 -1.20
CA ALA A 908 -15.71 16.64 -1.52
C ALA A 908 -16.60 15.84 -0.55
N GLY A 909 -17.04 16.43 0.57
CA GLY A 909 -18.02 15.83 1.48
C GLY A 909 -17.57 15.97 2.93
N GLY A 910 -17.96 15.01 3.79
CA GLY A 910 -17.43 14.96 5.16
C GLY A 910 -17.97 16.01 6.14
N ASN A 911 -17.53 15.89 7.39
CA ASN A 911 -17.78 16.84 8.47
C ASN A 911 -16.49 17.60 8.79
N ASP A 912 -16.11 18.48 7.86
CA ASP A 912 -14.81 19.14 7.87
C ASP A 912 -14.76 20.34 8.79
N ARG A 913 -13.56 20.61 9.30
CA ARG A 913 -13.31 21.68 10.25
C ARG A 913 -12.10 22.52 9.87
N ALA A 914 -12.27 23.84 9.88
CA ALA A 914 -11.19 24.80 9.69
C ALA A 914 -10.81 25.51 11.00
N TYR A 915 -9.52 25.72 11.22
CA TYR A 915 -8.98 26.52 12.32
C TYR A 915 -8.13 27.66 11.73
N LEU A 916 -8.44 28.91 12.07
CA LEU A 916 -7.69 30.08 11.62
C LEU A 916 -7.06 30.79 12.83
N PHE A 917 -5.78 31.15 12.75
CA PHE A 917 -5.03 31.76 13.86
C PHE A 917 -4.54 33.16 13.56
N ASP A 918 -4.56 33.99 14.59
CA ASP A 918 -4.04 35.35 14.60
C ASP A 918 -2.51 35.42 14.49
N THR A 919 -2.05 36.63 14.22
CA THR A 919 -0.67 37.07 14.30
C THR A 919 -0.45 37.85 15.60
N ALA A 920 0.77 38.31 15.88
CA ALA A 920 1.02 39.19 17.04
C ALA A 920 0.61 40.66 16.82
N GLY A 921 -0.12 40.95 15.73
CA GLY A 921 -0.59 42.28 15.34
C GLY A 921 -2.11 42.39 15.49
N ASP A 922 -2.69 43.50 15.02
CA ASP A 922 -4.14 43.67 15.02
C ASP A 922 -4.75 42.86 13.86
N ASP A 923 -5.55 41.85 14.17
CA ASP A 923 -6.10 40.93 13.18
C ASP A 923 -7.61 41.07 12.99
N TYR A 924 -8.05 40.77 11.76
CA TYR A 924 -9.45 40.89 11.36
C TYR A 924 -9.97 39.58 10.80
N PHE A 925 -10.95 39.01 11.50
CA PHE A 925 -11.70 37.84 11.06
C PHE A 925 -13.09 38.25 10.56
N VAL A 926 -13.51 37.67 9.44
CA VAL A 926 -14.87 37.79 8.93
C VAL A 926 -15.41 36.45 8.47
N TYR A 927 -16.66 36.15 8.82
CA TYR A 927 -17.39 34.96 8.39
C TYR A 927 -18.72 35.33 7.74
N TYR A 928 -19.09 34.66 6.66
CA TYR A 928 -20.36 34.84 5.95
C TYR A 928 -21.15 33.53 5.89
N GLY A 929 -22.20 33.40 6.70
CA GLY A 929 -23.04 32.20 6.79
C GLY A 929 -23.76 31.84 5.49
N GLU A 930 -24.17 32.82 4.68
CA GLU A 930 -24.81 32.55 3.38
C GLU A 930 -23.92 31.77 2.39
N SER A 931 -22.59 31.89 2.51
CA SER A 931 -21.64 31.33 1.54
C SER A 931 -20.60 30.38 2.15
N ASP A 932 -20.75 30.03 3.43
CA ASP A 932 -19.81 29.23 4.23
C ASP A 932 -18.35 29.66 4.03
N TYR A 933 -18.12 30.97 4.06
CA TYR A 933 -16.85 31.60 3.72
C TYR A 933 -16.31 32.38 4.91
N GLY A 934 -15.13 31.98 5.38
CA GLY A 934 -14.39 32.67 6.42
C GLY A 934 -13.03 33.15 5.93
N ARG A 935 -12.59 34.28 6.48
CA ARG A 935 -11.30 34.89 6.16
C ARG A 935 -10.67 35.48 7.41
N MET A 936 -9.42 35.13 7.65
CA MET A 936 -8.53 35.78 8.60
C MET A 936 -7.29 36.26 7.84
N ASN A 937 -7.13 37.57 7.71
CA ASN A 937 -6.03 38.19 6.95
C ASN A 937 -5.87 37.68 5.51
N SER A 938 -4.81 36.91 5.23
CA SER A 938 -4.50 36.30 3.94
C SER A 938 -4.90 34.81 3.84
N THR A 939 -5.54 34.28 4.88
CA THR A 939 -5.99 32.89 4.96
C THR A 939 -7.51 32.81 4.82
N TYR A 940 -7.97 31.94 3.93
CA TYR A 940 -9.37 31.79 3.55
C TYR A 940 -9.79 30.34 3.78
N ALA A 941 -11.00 30.13 4.27
CA ALA A 941 -11.61 28.81 4.44
C ALA A 941 -13.03 28.83 3.88
N ARG A 942 -13.39 27.85 3.03
CA ARG A 942 -14.67 27.81 2.32
C ARG A 942 -15.32 26.43 2.39
N GLY A 943 -16.62 26.39 2.64
CA GLY A 943 -17.43 25.16 2.64
C GLY A 943 -17.33 24.32 3.91
N PHE A 944 -16.54 24.75 4.91
CA PHE A 944 -16.37 23.98 6.15
C PHE A 944 -17.61 24.11 7.04
N SER A 945 -18.14 22.96 7.47
CA SER A 945 -19.27 22.88 8.42
C SER A 945 -18.99 23.55 9.76
N ARG A 946 -17.71 23.65 10.15
CA ARG A 946 -17.25 24.38 11.32
C ARG A 946 -15.97 25.15 11.05
N LEU A 947 -15.95 26.41 11.45
CA LEU A 947 -14.76 27.26 11.38
C LEU A 947 -14.49 27.87 12.75
N ASP A 948 -13.32 27.60 13.32
CA ASP A 948 -12.84 28.20 14.56
C ASP A 948 -11.73 29.22 14.28
N ALA A 949 -12.00 30.50 14.54
CA ALA A 949 -11.02 31.57 14.54
C ALA A 949 -10.49 31.78 15.96
N ILE A 950 -9.17 31.73 16.15
CA ILE A 950 -8.53 31.76 17.47
C ILE A 950 -7.50 32.89 17.52
N ALA A 951 -7.71 33.83 18.45
CA ALA A 951 -6.80 34.92 18.76
C ALA A 951 -6.08 34.67 20.10
N THR A 952 -4.75 34.52 20.05
CA THR A 952 -3.90 34.20 21.23
C THR A 952 -2.53 34.87 21.21
N ALA A 953 -2.11 35.45 20.08
CA ALA A 953 -0.78 36.03 19.88
C ALA A 953 -0.72 37.54 20.24
N GLY A 954 -1.85 38.13 20.61
CA GLY A 954 -1.98 39.49 21.13
C GLY A 954 -2.09 40.53 20.00
N GLY A 955 -2.83 41.60 20.25
CA GLY A 955 -3.27 42.55 19.23
C GLY A 955 -4.54 43.24 19.71
N LEU A 956 -5.16 44.07 18.88
CA LEU A 956 -6.56 44.44 19.02
C LEU A 956 -7.38 43.72 17.95
N ASP A 957 -7.86 42.54 18.29
CA ASP A 957 -8.44 41.60 17.34
C ASP A 957 -9.94 41.76 17.22
N ARG A 958 -10.42 41.82 15.97
CA ARG A 958 -11.85 42.01 15.67
C ARG A 958 -12.41 40.88 14.80
N ALA A 959 -13.57 40.38 15.19
CA ALA A 959 -14.35 39.43 14.41
C ALA A 959 -15.71 39.98 14.00
N ILE A 960 -16.13 39.74 12.75
CA ILE A 960 -17.49 39.99 12.26
C ILE A 960 -18.10 38.69 11.72
N LEU A 961 -19.25 38.31 12.25
CA LEU A 961 -19.95 37.08 11.91
C LEU A 961 -21.31 37.43 11.29
N TYR A 962 -21.51 37.12 10.00
CA TYR A 962 -22.80 37.28 9.32
C TYR A 962 -23.58 35.95 9.34
N ASP A 963 -24.89 36.08 9.46
CA ASP A 963 -25.92 35.04 9.40
C ASP A 963 -26.10 34.42 8.00
N SER A 964 -27.11 33.55 7.91
CA SER A 964 -27.64 32.93 6.71
C SER A 964 -29.12 33.32 6.55
N ALA A 965 -29.78 32.88 5.47
CA ALA A 965 -31.21 33.15 5.26
C ALA A 965 -32.18 32.50 6.27
N GLY A 966 -31.69 31.58 7.11
CA GLY A 966 -32.47 30.76 8.05
C GLY A 966 -32.54 31.38 9.45
N ASP A 967 -33.10 30.62 10.41
CA ASP A 967 -33.11 31.06 11.82
C ASP A 967 -31.74 30.80 12.45
N ASP A 968 -31.03 31.87 12.78
CA ASP A 968 -29.67 31.83 13.30
C ASP A 968 -29.56 32.25 14.76
N ARG A 969 -28.51 31.75 15.42
CA ARG A 969 -28.21 32.04 16.82
C ARG A 969 -26.82 32.60 16.96
N PHE A 970 -26.72 33.79 17.55
CA PHE A 970 -25.46 34.38 17.96
C PHE A 970 -25.31 34.28 19.48
N TYR A 971 -24.16 33.80 19.93
CA TYR A 971 -23.84 33.68 21.35
C TYR A 971 -22.51 34.37 21.61
N SER A 972 -22.46 35.22 22.63
CA SER A 972 -21.31 36.09 22.83
C SER A 972 -20.92 36.25 24.30
N LYS A 973 -19.65 35.96 24.57
CA LYS A 973 -18.94 36.16 25.84
C LYS A 973 -17.64 36.93 25.60
N SER A 974 -16.97 37.33 26.67
CA SER A 974 -15.63 37.94 26.58
C SER A 974 -14.57 36.95 26.10
N GLU A 975 -14.67 35.66 26.43
CA GLU A 975 -13.64 34.68 26.06
C GLU A 975 -13.87 34.06 24.67
N PHE A 976 -15.12 33.94 24.25
CA PHE A 976 -15.49 33.36 22.97
C PHE A 976 -16.86 33.84 22.50
N SER A 977 -17.10 33.76 21.20
CA SER A 977 -18.41 33.97 20.60
C SER A 977 -18.64 32.96 19.47
N TRP A 978 -19.88 32.76 19.07
CA TRP A 978 -20.19 31.97 17.88
C TRP A 978 -21.51 32.40 17.25
N ILE A 979 -21.61 32.21 15.94
CA ILE A 979 -22.88 32.23 15.22
C ILE A 979 -23.13 30.85 14.61
N GLN A 980 -24.36 30.36 14.71
CA GLN A 980 -24.75 29.04 14.24
C GLN A 980 -26.06 29.10 13.47
N GLY A 981 -26.07 28.41 12.34
CA GLY A 981 -27.25 28.18 11.52
C GLY A 981 -27.42 26.72 11.11
N ALA A 982 -28.31 26.49 10.17
CA ALA A 982 -28.47 25.18 9.56
C ALA A 982 -27.24 24.86 8.68
N GLY A 983 -26.41 23.90 9.12
CA GLY A 983 -25.28 23.39 8.33
C GLY A 983 -23.92 24.04 8.62
N TYR A 984 -23.87 25.10 9.43
CA TYR A 984 -22.61 25.78 9.75
C TYR A 984 -22.51 26.24 11.22
N LEU A 985 -21.27 26.35 11.70
CA LEU A 985 -20.91 26.97 12.97
C LEU A 985 -19.61 27.77 12.81
N ALA A 986 -19.68 29.09 12.99
CA ALA A 986 -18.50 29.94 13.07
C ALA A 986 -18.24 30.32 14.53
N PHE A 987 -17.09 29.91 15.05
CA PHE A 987 -16.66 30.09 16.43
C PHE A 987 -15.45 31.02 16.47
N THR A 988 -15.44 31.95 17.43
CA THR A 988 -14.32 32.87 17.66
C THR A 988 -13.89 32.77 19.11
N GLN A 989 -12.57 32.78 19.36
CA GLN A 989 -12.00 32.72 20.71
C GLN A 989 -10.92 33.78 20.87
N GLY A 990 -10.93 34.49 22.00
CA GLY A 990 -9.87 35.43 22.39
C GLY A 990 -9.87 36.79 21.70
N PHE A 991 -10.89 37.11 20.89
CA PHE A 991 -11.03 38.41 20.22
C PHE A 991 -11.50 39.50 21.18
N ASP A 992 -10.92 40.71 21.10
CA ASP A 992 -11.31 41.86 21.91
C ASP A 992 -12.69 42.42 21.54
N GLN A 993 -13.07 42.27 20.26
CA GLN A 993 -14.35 42.72 19.73
C GLN A 993 -14.97 41.69 18.80
N VAL A 994 -16.17 41.20 19.12
CA VAL A 994 -16.97 40.35 18.22
C VAL A 994 -18.30 41.00 17.87
N GLU A 995 -18.65 40.98 16.59
CA GLU A 995 -19.89 41.53 16.06
C GLU A 995 -20.67 40.47 15.29
N GLY A 996 -21.82 40.05 15.82
CA GLY A 996 -22.81 39.26 15.10
C GLY A 996 -23.73 40.18 14.29
N ASN A 997 -24.01 39.83 13.04
CA ASN A 997 -24.92 40.54 12.16
C ASN A 997 -26.00 39.59 11.62
N ALA A 998 -27.25 39.86 11.96
CA ALA A 998 -28.43 39.29 11.32
C ALA A 998 -28.81 40.15 10.10
N ALA A 999 -28.21 39.89 8.95
CA ALA A 999 -28.36 40.71 7.74
C ALA A 999 -29.31 40.08 6.70
N VAL A 1000 -29.68 38.81 6.84
CA VAL A 1000 -30.29 38.01 5.77
C VAL A 1000 -31.47 37.19 6.29
N GLY A 1001 -32.71 37.69 6.23
CA GLY A 1001 -33.89 36.85 6.53
C GLY A 1001 -33.91 36.31 7.98
N GLY A 1002 -34.54 35.16 8.23
CA GLY A 1002 -34.54 34.53 9.56
C GLY A 1002 -35.46 35.14 10.63
N ASN A 1003 -35.63 34.40 11.73
CA ASN A 1003 -36.04 34.93 13.04
C ASN A 1003 -34.90 34.70 14.03
N ASP A 1004 -33.96 35.65 14.04
CA ASP A 1004 -32.64 35.48 14.62
C ASP A 1004 -32.58 35.89 16.08
N ARG A 1005 -31.75 35.17 16.84
CA ARG A 1005 -31.60 35.43 18.28
C ARG A 1005 -30.15 35.56 18.71
N ALA A 1006 -29.86 36.65 19.42
CA ALA A 1006 -28.57 36.86 20.07
C ALA A 1006 -28.65 36.65 21.60
N PHE A 1007 -27.61 36.05 22.16
CA PHE A 1007 -27.38 35.87 23.59
C PHE A 1007 -26.04 36.53 23.95
N MET A 1008 -26.05 37.51 24.84
CA MET A 1008 -24.86 38.29 25.22
C MET A 1008 -24.67 38.20 26.74
N TYR A 1009 -23.46 37.90 27.18
CA TYR A 1009 -23.14 37.66 28.59
C TYR A 1009 -22.07 38.64 29.09
N ASP A 1010 -22.13 38.91 30.39
CA ASP A 1010 -21.26 39.80 31.15
C ASP A 1010 -19.91 39.17 31.52
N THR A 1011 -19.08 39.95 32.23
CA THR A 1011 -17.86 39.51 32.88
C THR A 1011 -17.92 39.75 34.38
N ALA A 1012 -16.88 39.34 35.11
CA ALA A 1012 -16.77 39.76 36.50
C ALA A 1012 -16.41 41.27 36.56
N GLY A 1013 -17.23 42.06 37.25
CA GLY A 1013 -17.06 43.51 37.37
C GLY A 1013 -18.30 44.26 36.86
N ASP A 1014 -18.22 45.59 36.77
CA ASP A 1014 -19.36 46.40 36.32
C ASP A 1014 -19.45 46.38 34.79
N ASP A 1015 -20.50 45.73 34.27
CA ASP A 1015 -20.78 45.59 32.84
C ASP A 1015 -21.98 46.45 32.39
N LEU A 1016 -22.00 46.76 31.09
CA LEU A 1016 -23.03 47.57 30.46
C LEU A 1016 -23.68 46.85 29.27
N PHE A 1017 -24.98 46.63 29.36
CA PHE A 1017 -25.83 46.24 28.22
C PHE A 1017 -26.58 47.44 27.66
N TYR A 1018 -26.52 47.63 26.35
CA TYR A 1018 -27.23 48.69 25.65
C TYR A 1018 -27.94 48.08 24.45
N GLY A 1019 -29.27 48.22 24.36
CA GLY A 1019 -30.07 47.61 23.30
C GLY A 1019 -31.05 48.58 22.65
N THR A 1020 -31.03 48.61 21.31
CA THR A 1020 -32.01 49.28 20.42
C THR A 1020 -32.43 48.29 19.33
N SER A 1021 -33.52 48.57 18.61
CA SER A 1021 -34.04 47.69 17.52
C SER A 1021 -32.97 47.13 16.58
N ASP A 1022 -31.99 47.96 16.22
CA ASP A 1022 -30.99 47.62 15.20
C ASP A 1022 -29.63 47.23 15.78
N LEU A 1023 -29.38 47.48 17.07
CA LEU A 1023 -28.06 47.35 17.69
C LEU A 1023 -28.18 47.04 19.18
N SER A 1024 -27.56 45.94 19.58
CA SER A 1024 -27.25 45.65 20.97
C SER A 1024 -25.75 45.56 21.19
N ARG A 1025 -25.30 46.00 22.35
CA ARG A 1025 -23.90 46.03 22.77
C ARG A 1025 -23.79 45.56 24.22
N MET A 1026 -22.88 44.61 24.45
CA MET A 1026 -22.44 44.22 25.79
C MET A 1026 -20.98 44.65 25.96
N GLN A 1027 -20.69 45.36 27.05
CA GLN A 1027 -19.37 45.97 27.26
C GLN A 1027 -18.94 45.84 28.72
N GLY A 1028 -17.72 45.35 28.93
CA GLY A 1028 -17.05 45.32 30.22
C GLY A 1028 -15.58 45.70 30.13
N ALA A 1029 -14.80 45.32 31.13
CA ALA A 1029 -13.37 45.61 31.17
C ALA A 1029 -12.60 44.77 30.13
N GLY A 1030 -12.15 45.41 29.05
CA GLY A 1030 -11.27 44.79 28.06
C GLY A 1030 -11.97 44.04 26.92
N TYR A 1031 -13.30 44.06 26.83
CA TYR A 1031 -14.03 43.49 25.68
C TYR A 1031 -15.27 44.31 25.33
N VAL A 1032 -15.67 44.27 24.06
CA VAL A 1032 -16.94 44.86 23.59
C VAL A 1032 -17.55 43.99 22.51
N ASN A 1033 -18.73 43.45 22.75
CA ASN A 1033 -19.45 42.63 21.79
C ASN A 1033 -20.70 43.32 21.27
N TYR A 1034 -21.05 43.03 20.02
CA TYR A 1034 -22.16 43.66 19.31
C TYR A 1034 -23.06 42.59 18.67
N ALA A 1035 -24.37 42.83 18.73
CA ALA A 1035 -25.37 42.08 17.97
C ALA A 1035 -26.20 43.09 17.16
N ARG A 1036 -26.18 42.99 15.83
CA ARG A 1036 -26.91 43.91 14.94
C ARG A 1036 -28.11 43.22 14.30
N ASN A 1037 -29.22 43.96 14.25
CA ASN A 1037 -30.45 43.61 13.52
C ASN A 1037 -31.12 42.28 13.93
N PHE A 1038 -30.78 41.68 15.07
CA PHE A 1038 -31.43 40.47 15.55
C PHE A 1038 -32.86 40.77 16.02
N ASP A 1039 -33.83 39.92 15.65
CA ASP A 1039 -35.23 40.04 16.10
C ASP A 1039 -35.35 39.94 17.63
N ARG A 1040 -34.45 39.19 18.26
CA ARG A 1040 -34.38 39.08 19.72
C ARG A 1040 -32.95 39.13 20.23
N VAL A 1041 -32.69 39.98 21.22
CA VAL A 1041 -31.41 40.01 21.94
C VAL A 1041 -31.64 39.82 23.44
N ASP A 1042 -31.00 38.79 24.00
CA ASP A 1042 -30.98 38.53 25.43
C ASP A 1042 -29.61 38.89 26.03
N GLY A 1043 -29.57 39.91 26.89
CA GLY A 1043 -28.44 40.22 27.76
C GLY A 1043 -28.57 39.50 29.11
N TYR A 1044 -27.48 38.89 29.57
CA TYR A 1044 -27.40 38.22 30.87
C TYR A 1044 -26.25 38.79 31.70
N ALA A 1045 -26.56 39.24 32.91
CA ALA A 1045 -25.60 39.56 33.96
C ALA A 1045 -25.59 38.41 34.99
N THR A 1046 -24.53 37.61 35.00
CA THR A 1046 -24.42 36.35 35.75
C THR A 1046 -23.08 36.18 36.47
N ALA A 1047 -22.07 37.00 36.15
CA ALA A 1047 -20.72 36.91 36.68
C ALA A 1047 -20.46 37.89 37.85
N GLY A 1048 -21.45 38.74 38.16
CA GLY A 1048 -21.48 39.62 39.33
C GLY A 1048 -20.74 40.94 39.11
N GLY A 1049 -21.27 42.01 39.69
CA GLY A 1049 -20.90 43.37 39.37
C GLY A 1049 -21.95 44.32 39.93
N ASN A 1050 -21.88 45.59 39.56
CA ASN A 1050 -23.03 46.49 39.59
C ASN A 1050 -23.42 46.81 38.14
N ASP A 1051 -24.17 45.89 37.55
CA ASP A 1051 -24.43 45.81 36.11
C ASP A 1051 -25.64 46.65 35.71
N ARG A 1052 -25.55 47.29 34.54
CA ARG A 1052 -26.63 48.15 34.04
C ARG A 1052 -27.05 47.82 32.61
N ALA A 1053 -28.37 47.80 32.39
CA ALA A 1053 -28.97 47.65 31.07
C ALA A 1053 -29.75 48.91 30.65
N TYR A 1054 -29.62 49.32 29.39
CA TYR A 1054 -30.44 50.34 28.75
C TYR A 1054 -31.22 49.73 27.59
N LEU A 1055 -32.55 49.78 27.64
CA LEU A 1055 -33.45 49.21 26.63
C LEU A 1055 -34.26 50.34 25.98
N TYR A 1056 -34.19 50.48 24.66
CA TYR A 1056 -34.88 51.52 23.90
C TYR A 1056 -36.03 50.96 23.07
N ASP A 1057 -37.07 51.77 22.90
CA ASP A 1057 -38.29 51.51 22.13
C ASP A 1057 -38.09 51.60 20.60
N THR A 1058 -39.18 51.33 19.88
CA THR A 1058 -39.33 51.57 18.44
C THR A 1058 -40.32 52.72 18.20
N ALA A 1059 -40.57 53.11 16.95
CA ALA A 1059 -41.54 54.16 16.64
C ALA A 1059 -43.03 53.70 16.73
N GLY A 1060 -43.28 52.51 17.28
CA GLY A 1060 -44.61 51.91 17.42
C GLY A 1060 -45.06 51.89 18.88
N ASP A 1061 -46.17 51.21 19.17
CA ASP A 1061 -46.59 51.00 20.57
C ASP A 1061 -45.71 49.92 21.22
N ASP A 1062 -44.87 50.32 22.15
CA ASP A 1062 -43.90 49.45 22.83
C ASP A 1062 -44.30 49.15 24.28
N ARG A 1063 -43.78 48.04 24.80
CA ARG A 1063 -43.99 47.61 26.19
C ARG A 1063 -42.69 47.31 26.91
N PHE A 1064 -42.53 47.91 28.09
CA PHE A 1064 -41.44 47.62 29.00
C PHE A 1064 -41.96 46.89 30.25
N TYR A 1065 -41.35 45.77 30.61
CA TYR A 1065 -41.63 45.05 31.85
C TYR A 1065 -40.37 45.06 32.70
N GLY A 1066 -40.42 45.69 33.86
CA GLY A 1066 -39.35 45.70 34.86
C GLY A 1066 -39.69 44.80 36.05
N LYS A 1067 -38.90 43.75 36.27
CA LYS A 1067 -38.96 42.93 37.49
C LYS A 1067 -37.58 42.90 38.15
N SER A 1068 -37.50 42.36 39.34
CA SER A 1068 -36.23 42.21 40.06
C SER A 1068 -35.26 41.23 39.40
N GLU A 1069 -35.75 40.11 38.84
CA GLU A 1069 -34.90 39.08 38.25
C GLU A 1069 -34.58 39.33 36.76
N PHE A 1070 -35.50 39.95 36.03
CA PHE A 1070 -35.37 40.22 34.61
C PHE A 1070 -36.30 41.34 34.16
N SER A 1071 -35.93 41.97 33.07
CA SER A 1071 -36.69 43.03 32.42
C SER A 1071 -36.68 42.84 30.91
N TRP A 1072 -37.69 43.34 30.20
CA TRP A 1072 -37.72 43.28 28.74
C TRP A 1072 -38.46 44.45 28.12
N MET A 1073 -38.03 44.82 26.92
CA MET A 1073 -38.66 45.80 26.03
C MET A 1073 -39.12 45.09 24.76
N GLN A 1074 -40.39 45.23 24.38
CA GLN A 1074 -40.95 44.60 23.20
C GLN A 1074 -41.68 45.61 22.32
N GLY A 1075 -41.36 45.53 21.03
CA GLY A 1075 -42.04 46.21 19.94
C GLY A 1075 -42.52 45.24 18.87
N SER A 1076 -43.02 45.79 17.77
CA SER A 1076 -43.41 44.98 16.61
C SER A 1076 -42.17 44.40 15.92
N GLY A 1077 -41.99 43.06 16.00
CA GLY A 1077 -40.89 42.35 15.34
C GLY A 1077 -39.56 42.42 16.09
N TYR A 1078 -39.55 42.87 17.35
CA TYR A 1078 -38.33 43.05 18.12
C TYR A 1078 -38.54 42.80 19.63
N LEU A 1079 -37.55 42.17 20.28
CA LEU A 1079 -37.53 41.95 21.74
C LEU A 1079 -36.13 42.10 22.33
N LEU A 1080 -35.98 43.00 23.31
CA LEU A 1080 -34.85 43.03 24.23
C LEU A 1080 -35.20 42.34 25.53
N PHE A 1081 -34.31 41.50 26.00
CA PHE A 1081 -34.41 40.87 27.31
C PHE A 1081 -33.13 41.12 28.10
N ALA A 1082 -33.25 41.51 29.35
CA ALA A 1082 -32.14 41.76 30.26
C ALA A 1082 -32.40 40.99 31.56
N GLN A 1083 -31.52 40.06 31.91
CA GLN A 1083 -31.65 39.24 33.12
C GLN A 1083 -30.45 39.42 34.04
N GLY A 1084 -30.72 39.55 35.35
CA GLY A 1084 -29.69 39.61 36.40
C GLY A 1084 -28.98 40.95 36.60
N PHE A 1085 -29.36 42.00 35.86
CA PHE A 1085 -28.77 43.34 36.01
C PHE A 1085 -29.29 44.04 37.28
N ASP A 1086 -28.40 44.67 38.04
CA ASP A 1086 -28.76 45.48 39.23
C ASP A 1086 -29.63 46.69 38.87
N ARG A 1087 -29.48 47.21 37.64
CA ARG A 1087 -30.30 48.31 37.13
C ARG A 1087 -30.70 48.13 35.68
N VAL A 1088 -32.00 48.25 35.39
CA VAL A 1088 -32.52 48.28 34.01
C VAL A 1088 -33.31 49.55 33.75
N ASP A 1089 -32.88 50.30 32.75
CA ASP A 1089 -33.52 51.53 32.31
C ASP A 1089 -34.21 51.31 30.96
N GLY A 1090 -35.53 51.44 30.93
CA GLY A 1090 -36.34 51.50 29.71
C GLY A 1090 -36.54 52.95 29.25
N TYR A 1091 -36.38 53.18 27.95
CA TYR A 1091 -36.60 54.48 27.31
C TYR A 1091 -37.62 54.36 26.18
N ALA A 1092 -38.68 55.16 26.26
CA ALA A 1092 -39.66 55.38 25.19
C ALA A 1092 -39.42 56.77 24.58
N LEU A 1093 -38.61 56.85 23.50
CA LEU A 1093 -38.15 58.11 22.89
C LEU A 1093 -38.48 58.21 21.40
N ALA A 1094 -38.89 57.12 20.76
CA ALA A 1094 -39.18 57.05 19.32
C ALA A 1094 -40.66 57.29 18.99
N GLY A 1095 -41.52 57.38 20.01
CA GLY A 1095 -42.93 57.75 19.92
C GLY A 1095 -43.84 56.55 19.68
N GLY A 1096 -45.07 56.60 20.18
CA GLY A 1096 -45.96 55.46 20.28
C GLY A 1096 -46.98 55.75 21.38
N ALA A 1097 -47.85 54.79 21.71
CA ALA A 1097 -48.59 54.77 22.97
C ALA A 1097 -47.94 53.75 23.92
N ASP A 1098 -46.85 54.16 24.56
CA ASP A 1098 -45.91 53.25 25.22
C ASP A 1098 -46.29 52.97 26.67
N ARG A 1099 -46.10 51.71 27.09
CA ARG A 1099 -46.52 51.27 28.42
C ARG A 1099 -45.44 50.51 29.17
N ALA A 1100 -45.12 50.96 30.39
CA ALA A 1100 -44.23 50.28 31.31
C ALA A 1100 -45.00 49.54 32.42
N PHE A 1101 -44.47 48.42 32.88
CA PHE A 1101 -45.00 47.60 33.97
C PHE A 1101 -43.89 47.33 34.99
N PHE A 1102 -44.11 47.60 36.26
CA PHE A 1102 -43.19 47.29 37.35
C PHE A 1102 -43.79 46.32 38.36
N TYR A 1103 -42.94 45.44 38.92
CA TYR A 1103 -43.34 44.43 39.89
C TYR A 1103 -42.37 44.39 41.06
N ASP A 1104 -42.92 44.24 42.27
CA ASP A 1104 -42.20 44.15 43.55
C ASP A 1104 -41.47 42.83 43.80
N THR A 1105 -40.76 42.80 44.93
CA THR A 1105 -40.19 41.63 45.57
C THR A 1105 -40.90 41.35 46.89
N ALA A 1106 -40.48 40.30 47.61
CA ALA A 1106 -41.01 40.01 48.95
C ALA A 1106 -40.44 40.91 50.07
N GLY A 1107 -39.59 41.88 49.72
CA GLY A 1107 -39.00 42.86 50.64
C GLY A 1107 -39.72 44.20 50.56
N ASP A 1108 -39.27 45.21 51.31
CA ASP A 1108 -39.84 46.55 51.24
C ASP A 1108 -39.36 47.24 49.93
N ASP A 1109 -40.31 47.54 49.03
CA ASP A 1109 -40.08 48.15 47.73
C ASP A 1109 -40.67 49.56 47.62
N GLN A 1110 -40.05 50.40 46.77
CA GLN A 1110 -40.50 51.76 46.53
C GLN A 1110 -40.74 52.03 45.05
N PHE A 1111 -41.95 52.48 44.71
CA PHE A 1111 -42.29 53.01 43.40
C PHE A 1111 -42.31 54.55 43.44
N TYR A 1112 -41.73 55.18 42.43
CA TYR A 1112 -41.74 56.63 42.24
C TYR A 1112 -42.26 56.93 40.85
N GLY A 1113 -43.47 57.49 40.76
CA GLY A 1113 -44.14 57.81 39.50
C GLY A 1113 -44.23 59.31 39.25
N LYS A 1114 -43.61 59.79 38.18
CA LYS A 1114 -43.74 61.17 37.70
C LYS A 1114 -44.08 61.17 36.19
N SER A 1115 -44.39 62.32 35.63
CA SER A 1115 -44.77 62.43 34.21
C SER A 1115 -43.63 62.21 33.22
N ASP A 1116 -42.39 62.56 33.60
CA ASP A 1116 -41.21 62.50 32.72
C ASP A 1116 -40.43 61.20 32.88
N PHE A 1117 -40.44 60.62 34.09
CA PHE A 1117 -39.87 59.31 34.38
C PHE A 1117 -40.57 58.67 35.57
N SER A 1118 -40.41 57.36 35.68
CA SER A 1118 -40.81 56.57 36.84
C SER A 1118 -39.73 55.55 37.17
N TRP A 1119 -39.64 55.10 38.42
CA TRP A 1119 -38.77 53.99 38.79
C TRP A 1119 -39.36 53.16 39.92
N MET A 1120 -38.94 51.90 40.00
CA MET A 1120 -39.22 51.01 41.12
C MET A 1120 -37.91 50.42 41.62
N GLN A 1121 -37.68 50.47 42.92
CA GLN A 1121 -36.44 50.02 43.57
C GLN A 1121 -36.74 49.17 44.80
N GLY A 1122 -35.94 48.11 44.97
CA GLY A 1122 -35.88 47.33 46.19
C GLY A 1122 -34.46 46.90 46.52
N ALA A 1123 -34.33 45.88 47.38
CA ALA A 1123 -33.03 45.32 47.71
C ALA A 1123 -32.40 44.64 46.49
N GLY A 1124 -31.33 45.23 45.94
CA GLY A 1124 -30.53 44.64 44.88
C GLY A 1124 -31.06 44.82 43.45
N TYR A 1125 -32.10 45.64 43.23
CA TYR A 1125 -32.55 45.97 41.88
C TYR A 1125 -33.14 47.40 41.78
N LEU A 1126 -33.02 48.01 40.60
CA LEU A 1126 -33.71 49.25 40.23
C LEU A 1126 -34.19 49.16 38.78
N ASN A 1127 -35.50 49.30 38.56
CA ASN A 1127 -36.08 49.45 37.25
C ASN A 1127 -36.49 50.91 37.03
N PHE A 1128 -36.08 51.50 35.92
CA PHE A 1128 -36.37 52.89 35.56
C PHE A 1128 -37.07 52.94 34.20
N ALA A 1129 -38.04 53.82 34.05
CA ALA A 1129 -38.79 54.01 32.81
C ALA A 1129 -38.88 55.51 32.53
N GLN A 1130 -38.46 55.95 31.34
CA GLN A 1130 -38.56 57.35 30.92
C GLN A 1130 -39.27 57.46 29.57
N GLY A 1131 -40.19 58.42 29.48
CA GLY A 1131 -40.92 58.74 28.24
C GLY A 1131 -42.19 57.92 27.97
N PHE A 1132 -42.57 56.99 28.85
CA PHE A 1132 -43.77 56.16 28.66
C PHE A 1132 -45.06 56.93 28.99
N ASP A 1133 -46.09 56.80 28.13
CA ASP A 1133 -47.41 57.41 28.36
C ASP A 1133 -48.14 56.81 29.57
N ARG A 1134 -47.84 55.55 29.91
CA ARG A 1134 -48.42 54.85 31.06
C ARG A 1134 -47.40 53.97 31.76
N VAL A 1135 -47.36 54.06 33.09
CA VAL A 1135 -46.57 53.16 33.95
C VAL A 1135 -47.50 52.50 34.97
N ASP A 1136 -47.55 51.16 34.99
CA ASP A 1136 -48.29 50.41 36.01
C ASP A 1136 -47.33 49.67 36.95
N ALA A 1137 -47.38 50.00 38.23
CA ALA A 1137 -46.63 49.32 39.28
C ALA A 1137 -47.54 48.41 40.11
N TYR A 1138 -47.05 47.19 40.40
CA TYR A 1138 -47.75 46.17 41.16
C TYR A 1138 -46.90 45.71 42.34
N ALA A 1139 -47.42 45.92 43.56
CA ALA A 1139 -46.93 45.33 44.79
C ALA A 1139 -47.81 44.12 45.16
N THR A 1140 -47.33 42.90 44.90
CA THR A 1140 -48.11 41.65 45.03
C THR A 1140 -47.36 40.53 45.74
N SER A 1141 -46.09 40.74 46.08
CA SER A 1141 -45.15 39.75 46.61
C SER A 1141 -44.92 39.89 48.12
N GLY A 1142 -45.43 40.97 48.72
CA GLY A 1142 -45.43 41.26 50.16
C GLY A 1142 -44.23 42.10 50.59
N GLY A 1143 -44.35 42.87 51.67
CA GLY A 1143 -43.38 43.89 52.04
C GLY A 1143 -44.10 44.99 52.82
N ASN A 1144 -43.44 46.11 53.10
CA ASN A 1144 -44.10 47.39 53.40
C ASN A 1144 -43.81 48.35 52.25
N ASP A 1145 -44.60 48.25 51.19
CA ASP A 1145 -44.29 48.88 49.91
C ASP A 1145 -44.85 50.29 49.82
N THR A 1146 -44.06 51.23 49.30
CA THR A 1146 -44.45 52.64 49.19
C THR A 1146 -44.50 53.13 47.73
N ALA A 1147 -45.60 53.74 47.30
CA ALA A 1147 -45.72 54.42 46.01
C ALA A 1147 -45.76 55.94 46.19
N LEU A 1148 -44.83 56.67 45.58
CA LEU A 1148 -44.76 58.12 45.54
C LEU A 1148 -45.18 58.62 44.16
N LEU A 1149 -46.30 59.31 44.04
CA LEU A 1149 -46.84 59.80 42.78
C LEU A 1149 -46.79 61.34 42.72
N TRP A 1150 -46.28 61.87 41.62
CA TRP A 1150 -46.07 63.31 41.41
C TRP A 1150 -46.78 63.78 40.14
N ASP A 1151 -47.42 64.94 40.26
CA ASP A 1151 -48.19 65.57 39.19
C ASP A 1151 -47.32 66.36 38.18
N THR A 1152 -47.98 67.16 37.34
CA THR A 1152 -47.36 68.10 36.40
C THR A 1152 -47.81 69.54 36.65
N VAL A 1153 -47.18 70.49 35.94
CA VAL A 1153 -47.72 71.85 35.81
C VAL A 1153 -48.95 71.78 34.88
N GLY A 1154 -50.14 71.59 35.43
CA GLY A 1154 -51.34 71.27 34.66
C GLY A 1154 -52.55 70.98 35.55
N ASN A 1155 -53.67 70.53 34.99
CA ASN A 1155 -54.80 70.04 35.81
C ASN A 1155 -54.72 68.51 35.83
N ASP A 1156 -54.42 67.95 36.98
CA ASP A 1156 -54.15 66.54 37.16
C ASP A 1156 -55.16 65.89 38.13
N GLN A 1157 -55.25 64.56 38.05
CA GLN A 1157 -56.21 63.77 38.80
C GLN A 1157 -55.52 62.64 39.54
N PHE A 1158 -55.76 62.54 40.84
CA PHE A 1158 -55.45 61.35 41.63
C PHE A 1158 -56.73 60.61 41.99
N PHE A 1159 -56.67 59.29 41.92
CA PHE A 1159 -57.76 58.40 42.29
C PHE A 1159 -57.20 57.27 43.14
N GLY A 1160 -57.68 57.12 44.37
CA GLY A 1160 -57.28 56.06 45.28
C GLY A 1160 -58.46 55.21 45.71
N LYS A 1161 -58.44 53.90 45.43
CA LYS A 1161 -59.43 52.90 45.85
C LYS A 1161 -58.75 51.75 46.58
N SER A 1162 -59.47 51.05 47.46
CA SER A 1162 -59.02 49.88 48.25
C SER A 1162 -57.99 48.94 47.61
N ASP A 1163 -58.06 48.70 46.30
CA ASP A 1163 -57.25 47.75 45.53
C ASP A 1163 -56.20 48.40 44.61
N PHE A 1164 -56.30 49.69 44.28
CA PHE A 1164 -55.35 50.40 43.43
C PHE A 1164 -55.51 51.92 43.50
N SER A 1165 -54.47 52.62 43.09
CA SER A 1165 -54.47 54.06 42.85
C SER A 1165 -53.94 54.37 41.46
N TRP A 1166 -54.24 55.57 40.96
CA TRP A 1166 -53.55 56.15 39.83
C TRP A 1166 -53.51 57.67 39.91
N MET A 1167 -52.49 58.24 39.28
CA MET A 1167 -52.34 59.65 39.00
C MET A 1167 -52.28 59.86 37.49
N GLN A 1168 -53.10 60.74 36.96
CA GLN A 1168 -53.21 61.01 35.53
C GLN A 1168 -53.18 62.51 35.25
N GLY A 1169 -52.46 62.87 34.19
CA GLY A 1169 -52.44 64.21 33.63
C GLY A 1169 -52.37 64.20 32.11
N SER A 1170 -52.04 65.35 31.53
CA SER A 1170 -51.85 65.45 30.08
C SER A 1170 -50.60 64.67 29.64
N GLY A 1171 -50.79 63.52 28.99
CA GLY A 1171 -49.71 62.73 28.40
C GLY A 1171 -49.02 61.76 29.35
N PHE A 1172 -49.56 61.52 30.55
CA PHE A 1172 -49.04 60.47 31.44
C PHE A 1172 -50.15 59.85 32.31
N LEU A 1173 -49.97 58.59 32.68
CA LEU A 1173 -50.75 57.90 33.72
C LEU A 1173 -49.84 56.97 34.53
N ASN A 1174 -49.70 57.23 35.82
CA ASN A 1174 -49.02 56.35 36.77
C ASN A 1174 -50.05 55.59 37.60
N PHE A 1175 -50.07 54.27 37.48
CA PHE A 1175 -50.96 53.37 38.21
C PHE A 1175 -50.17 52.58 39.24
N ALA A 1176 -50.69 52.46 40.45
CA ALA A 1176 -50.05 51.72 41.54
C ALA A 1176 -51.07 50.81 42.23
N GLN A 1177 -50.83 49.51 42.26
CA GLN A 1177 -51.72 48.51 42.84
C GLN A 1177 -51.00 47.72 43.94
N GLY A 1178 -51.65 47.58 45.09
CA GLY A 1178 -51.21 46.69 46.19
C GLY A 1178 -50.16 47.25 47.15
N PHE A 1179 -49.80 48.54 47.04
CA PHE A 1179 -48.84 49.20 47.94
C PHE A 1179 -49.45 49.47 49.33
N ASP A 1180 -48.65 49.35 50.39
CA ASP A 1180 -49.04 49.62 51.78
C ASP A 1180 -49.09 51.12 52.11
N LEU A 1181 -48.39 51.95 51.36
CA LEU A 1181 -48.45 53.41 51.47
C LEU A 1181 -48.44 54.04 50.08
N VAL A 1182 -49.41 54.89 49.78
CA VAL A 1182 -49.41 55.72 48.56
C VAL A 1182 -49.37 57.18 48.95
N GLU A 1183 -48.34 57.91 48.53
CA GLU A 1183 -48.23 59.36 48.69
C GLU A 1183 -48.34 60.06 47.33
N ALA A 1184 -49.35 60.89 47.15
CA ALA A 1184 -49.56 61.69 45.95
C ALA A 1184 -49.28 63.17 46.25
N THR A 1185 -48.37 63.78 45.52
CA THR A 1185 -48.01 65.20 45.68
C THR A 1185 -48.37 65.98 44.43
N PHE A 1186 -49.08 67.09 44.63
CA PHE A 1186 -49.49 68.04 43.62
C PHE A 1186 -48.68 69.34 43.73
N SER A 1187 -48.38 69.98 42.60
CA SER A 1187 -47.47 71.11 42.51
C SER A 1187 -48.18 72.41 42.12
N SER A 1188 -48.86 72.45 40.97
CA SER A 1188 -49.61 73.63 40.52
C SER A 1188 -50.61 73.32 39.41
N GLY A 1189 -51.88 73.64 39.65
CA GLY A 1189 -52.98 73.24 38.77
C GLY A 1189 -54.34 73.68 39.28
N ASN A 1190 -55.40 73.13 38.68
CA ASN A 1190 -56.67 72.91 39.38
C ASN A 1190 -56.86 71.40 39.52
N ASP A 1191 -56.20 70.85 40.53
CA ASP A 1191 -56.00 69.42 40.69
C ASP A 1191 -57.11 68.79 41.53
N SER A 1192 -57.36 67.50 41.30
CA SER A 1192 -58.42 66.78 42.02
C SER A 1192 -57.97 65.42 42.50
N ALA A 1193 -58.19 65.14 43.78
CA ALA A 1193 -57.99 63.84 44.40
C ALA A 1193 -59.35 63.22 44.76
N THR A 1194 -59.56 61.95 44.39
CA THR A 1194 -60.73 61.17 44.82
C THR A 1194 -60.28 59.95 45.62
N LEU A 1195 -60.70 59.84 46.87
CA LEU A 1195 -60.36 58.74 47.76
C LEU A 1195 -61.61 57.92 48.10
N PHE A 1196 -61.51 56.60 48.06
CA PHE A 1196 -62.58 55.68 48.46
C PHE A 1196 -62.21 54.95 49.75
N ASP A 1197 -63.17 54.85 50.67
CA ASP A 1197 -63.04 54.03 51.87
C ASP A 1197 -62.99 52.52 51.54
N VAL A 1198 -62.70 51.72 52.57
CA VAL A 1198 -62.87 50.27 52.56
C VAL A 1198 -64.11 49.88 53.38
N ALA A 1199 -64.43 48.58 53.45
CA ALA A 1199 -65.60 48.11 54.20
C ALA A 1199 -65.47 48.28 55.74
N ALA A 1200 -64.25 48.54 56.24
CA ALA A 1200 -63.96 48.79 57.64
C ALA A 1200 -64.16 50.28 57.99
N ALA A 1201 -64.17 50.62 59.29
CA ALA A 1201 -64.17 52.03 59.70
C ALA A 1201 -62.80 52.66 59.44
N ASP A 1202 -62.80 53.71 58.65
CA ASP A 1202 -61.61 54.45 58.22
C ASP A 1202 -61.63 55.90 58.75
N THR A 1203 -60.47 56.55 58.78
CA THR A 1203 -60.27 57.93 59.23
C THR A 1203 -59.65 58.75 58.12
N LEU A 1204 -60.44 59.68 57.57
CA LEU A 1204 -59.87 60.75 56.74
C LEU A 1204 -59.40 61.89 57.65
N SER A 1205 -58.11 62.13 57.71
CA SER A 1205 -57.52 63.29 58.40
C SER A 1205 -57.01 64.29 57.37
N GLY A 1206 -57.24 65.60 57.58
CA GLY A 1206 -56.78 66.62 56.64
C GLY A 1206 -56.41 67.93 57.33
N SER A 1207 -55.28 68.52 56.92
CA SER A 1207 -54.79 69.80 57.44
C SER A 1207 -54.01 70.58 56.37
N GLY A 1208 -54.35 71.85 56.16
CA GLY A 1208 -53.71 72.68 55.13
C GLY A 1208 -54.06 72.20 53.72
N SER A 1209 -53.04 71.94 52.90
CA SER A 1209 -53.14 71.33 51.56
C SER A 1209 -53.09 69.80 51.55
N ALA A 1210 -52.90 69.15 52.70
CA ALA A 1210 -52.73 67.71 52.80
C ALA A 1210 -53.95 66.99 53.37
N ALA A 1211 -54.19 65.77 52.92
CA ALA A 1211 -55.15 64.82 53.47
C ALA A 1211 -54.59 63.39 53.44
N SER A 1212 -54.93 62.61 54.45
CA SER A 1212 -54.53 61.22 54.63
C SER A 1212 -55.76 60.40 54.98
N LEU A 1213 -56.00 59.32 54.24
CA LEU A 1213 -57.03 58.33 54.55
C LEU A 1213 -56.33 57.06 55.04
N ASP A 1214 -56.54 56.74 56.32
CA ASP A 1214 -56.03 55.48 56.86
C ASP A 1214 -56.75 54.28 56.19
N ARG A 1215 -56.02 53.18 55.98
CA ARG A 1215 -56.55 51.94 55.39
C ARG A 1215 -57.19 52.08 54.00
N ALA A 1216 -56.87 53.16 53.27
CA ALA A 1216 -57.21 53.29 51.87
C ALA A 1216 -56.09 52.85 50.92
N VAL A 1217 -56.47 52.06 49.92
CA VAL A 1217 -55.60 51.61 48.82
C VAL A 1217 -54.47 50.70 49.28
N GLY A 1218 -54.73 49.41 49.53
CA GLY A 1218 -53.68 48.48 49.94
C GLY A 1218 -53.04 48.75 51.32
N GLY A 1219 -53.17 49.97 51.86
CA GLY A 1219 -52.72 50.44 53.18
C GLY A 1219 -53.13 51.90 53.41
N ASP A 1220 -52.21 52.84 53.64
CA ASP A 1220 -52.55 54.28 53.86
C ASP A 1220 -52.40 55.11 52.56
N ALA A 1221 -53.30 56.07 52.32
CA ALA A 1221 -53.22 56.98 51.17
C ALA A 1221 -53.11 58.45 51.61
N ASN A 1222 -51.96 59.07 51.31
CA ASN A 1222 -51.65 60.46 51.58
C ASN A 1222 -51.71 61.27 50.28
N VAL A 1223 -52.37 62.41 50.28
CA VAL A 1223 -52.44 63.36 49.17
C VAL A 1223 -52.08 64.76 49.68
N ASP A 1224 -51.24 65.51 48.98
CA ASP A 1224 -50.84 66.87 49.36
C ASP A 1224 -50.78 67.79 48.15
N GLY A 1225 -51.29 69.02 48.27
CA GLY A 1225 -51.20 70.08 47.25
C GLY A 1225 -52.40 70.20 46.29
N MET A 1226 -53.46 69.41 46.46
CA MET A 1226 -54.63 69.38 45.58
C MET A 1226 -55.60 70.56 45.80
N ASP A 1227 -56.34 70.97 44.77
CA ASP A 1227 -57.41 71.98 44.90
C ASP A 1227 -58.78 71.40 45.26
N ASN A 1228 -59.04 70.15 44.91
CA ASN A 1228 -60.33 69.49 45.13
C ASN A 1228 -60.12 68.07 45.70
N LEU A 1229 -60.69 67.78 46.87
CA LEU A 1229 -60.68 66.45 47.47
C LEU A 1229 -62.09 65.90 47.57
N THR A 1230 -62.35 64.73 46.98
CA THR A 1230 -63.62 64.01 47.12
C THR A 1230 -63.39 62.69 47.86
N ALA A 1231 -63.97 62.53 49.05
CA ALA A 1231 -63.96 61.26 49.78
C ALA A 1231 -65.28 60.52 49.61
N ILE A 1232 -65.25 59.28 49.15
CA ILE A 1232 -66.44 58.51 48.80
C ILE A 1232 -66.52 57.26 49.66
N SER A 1233 -67.61 57.10 50.41
CA SER A 1233 -67.89 55.92 51.23
C SER A 1233 -68.75 54.88 50.50
N ARG A 1234 -68.32 53.62 50.50
CA ARG A 1234 -68.91 52.48 49.79
C ARG A 1234 -69.35 51.38 50.77
N SER A 1235 -70.52 51.58 51.40
CA SER A 1235 -71.27 50.58 52.19
C SER A 1235 -70.41 49.69 53.11
N GLY A 1236 -70.14 50.19 54.32
CA GLY A 1236 -69.45 49.51 55.42
C GLY A 1236 -69.86 50.11 56.77
N GLU A 1237 -69.00 49.97 57.78
CA GLU A 1237 -69.14 50.71 59.05
C GLU A 1237 -69.02 52.24 58.82
N THR A 1238 -69.44 53.08 59.79
CA THR A 1238 -69.37 54.54 59.63
C THR A 1238 -67.92 55.02 59.74
N SER A 1239 -67.34 55.43 58.62
CA SER A 1239 -66.02 56.08 58.57
C SER A 1239 -66.07 57.49 59.16
N SER A 1240 -64.96 57.97 59.72
CA SER A 1240 -64.85 59.28 60.36
C SER A 1240 -63.97 60.22 59.55
N HIS A 1241 -64.24 61.52 59.63
CA HIS A 1241 -63.38 62.52 59.01
C HIS A 1241 -63.08 63.68 59.95
N SER A 1242 -61.82 64.10 59.98
CA SER A 1242 -61.33 65.26 60.72
C SER A 1242 -60.53 66.13 59.76
N VAL A 1243 -61.24 66.97 59.01
CA VAL A 1243 -60.67 67.79 57.93
C VAL A 1243 -60.77 69.28 58.28
N GLY A 1244 -59.62 69.94 58.39
CA GLY A 1244 -59.49 71.39 58.50
C GLY A 1244 -59.18 72.03 57.16
N ALA A 1245 -60.11 71.98 56.19
CA ALA A 1245 -59.90 72.48 54.83
C ALA A 1245 -59.84 74.02 54.78
N THR A 1246 -58.64 74.58 54.63
CA THR A 1246 -58.43 76.01 54.34
C THR A 1246 -58.00 76.27 52.90
N ASP A 1247 -57.36 75.30 52.26
CA ASP A 1247 -56.63 75.49 51.01
C ASP A 1247 -57.17 74.66 49.83
N TYR A 1248 -58.23 73.87 50.03
CA TYR A 1248 -58.90 73.06 48.98
C TYR A 1248 -60.41 72.91 49.19
N ALA A 1249 -61.13 72.57 48.12
CA ALA A 1249 -62.55 72.23 48.15
C ALA A 1249 -62.74 70.76 48.55
N PHE A 1250 -63.39 70.52 49.69
CA PHE A 1250 -63.66 69.17 50.19
C PHE A 1250 -65.12 68.76 49.96
N ALA A 1251 -65.33 67.58 49.37
CA ALA A 1251 -66.63 66.97 49.20
C ALA A 1251 -66.63 65.53 49.75
N THR A 1252 -67.74 65.13 50.36
CA THR A 1252 -67.99 63.73 50.74
C THR A 1252 -69.19 63.17 49.99
N VAL A 1253 -69.14 61.88 49.69
CA VAL A 1253 -70.25 61.14 49.09
C VAL A 1253 -70.43 59.84 49.89
N GLY A 1254 -71.54 59.65 50.60
CA GLY A 1254 -71.77 58.49 51.50
C GLY A 1254 -71.84 58.86 52.99
N SER A 1255 -71.70 57.89 53.90
CA SER A 1255 -71.86 58.11 55.35
C SER A 1255 -70.52 58.33 56.04
N TRP A 1256 -70.23 59.59 56.41
CA TRP A 1256 -69.03 59.99 57.15
C TRP A 1256 -69.45 60.69 58.46
N SER A 1257 -68.86 60.32 59.60
CA SER A 1257 -69.09 60.96 60.91
C SER A 1257 -68.12 62.07 61.23
#